data_AF-A0K1V3-F1
#
_entry.id   AF-A0K1V3-F1
#
_cell.length_a   1.000
_cell.length_b   1.000
_cell.length_c   1.000
_cell.angle_alpha   90.00
_cell.angle_beta   90.00
_cell.angle_gamma   90.00
#
_symmetry.space_group_name_H-M   'P 1'
#
loop_
_entity.id
_entity.type
_entity.pdbx_description
1 polymer ?
#
loop_
_entity_poly.entity_id
_entity_poly.type
_entity_poly.pdbx_seq_one_letter_code
_entity_poly.pdbx_strand_id
1 'polypeptide(L)'
;MQQASTTSILVRRLAAAVVLPGVLTSMLVLVPAAHAANDTASICNGVVNQLAHRGTVQENLLKAAARKNAVLIASLQAERTALQATANSLAAEIAAADKALAGLEAEEEQLGTEVGTAETKLAGLLVAQTMAAQSVADAEKALAGLEADVATTEAQLIPLQEELDVAQAAAVLLGQQKAALEAQESAKKGEISAAEGELSALQAAADAAAEALAGKNAEIAKAQGELTNLTGIADDAAAAATEAAQAVTDAEAELARLQGVEDTAQAQLEAQQTKVADAKSTLVTLESTAAAAADAAAGKAAEISAAQSELTSLQASASQAADALAAKNAAIGAAQEALSSLEASAAAAASALAANTNKITSVNAEITTLQGQIAAANTAIAAKQAELTTAQGQLTTLQASKASLESEIAALTAQIDAINGNSKAKRDLIAQRDVKQAQLNVVNGQISTKNAQISGYQGDLAALQYSVDALNAQLLAKQQESSALQQQASPLQSALTAANAAVATKEGEISTLKAQLPGLESAVSAANAAVAAKQGELTVLEGQLPALQGAAATAAASVTAQEKVVADLEAAIPGLETGVAEAEAAVAAQKAVLAGLQSNLAEANDAVASANAAVEAKRAQISALEGELPGLQAAADVAKASVSAKQDEIAKLNTEMDALVSQLADLNARIAAKEAEVLDLQNRVAPLLEQLNKLNGEISTTEAQLKTLQAQLTALDQQVTTAQGQLSTLTAQKKTNKDAIEAQRIKVKSLQDQLGAVQGQIAAIDGQILLGGCVAK
;
A
#
# COMPACT_ATOMS: atom_id res chain seq x y z
N MET A 1 12.26 38.93 36.60
CA MET A 1 13.32 38.08 36.03
C MET A 1 12.83 37.60 34.67
N GLN A 2 13.62 37.65 33.59
CA GLN A 2 15.01 38.11 33.47
C GLN A 2 15.22 38.47 31.97
N GLN A 3 15.91 39.54 31.54
CA GLN A 3 17.28 39.98 31.87
C GLN A 3 18.29 38.83 31.64
N ALA A 4 19.46 39.02 31.05
CA ALA A 4 20.28 40.22 30.92
C ALA A 4 20.57 40.52 29.42
N SER A 5 20.75 41.75 28.96
CA SER A 5 21.53 42.86 29.53
C SER A 5 23.03 42.63 29.45
N THR A 6 23.64 43.41 28.57
CA THR A 6 25.07 43.65 28.39
C THR A 6 25.84 44.01 29.67
N THR A 7 26.96 43.33 29.91
CA THR A 7 28.17 43.82 30.60
C THR A 7 29.33 42.91 30.13
N SER A 8 30.49 43.35 29.63
CA SER A 8 31.32 44.56 29.84
C SER A 8 31.89 44.69 31.25
N ILE A 9 33.22 44.61 31.37
CA ILE A 9 34.08 45.35 32.32
C ILE A 9 35.55 45.23 31.89
N LEU A 10 36.32 46.32 32.00
CA LEU A 10 37.78 46.37 31.78
C LEU A 10 38.52 46.38 33.12
N VAL A 11 39.69 45.72 33.20
CA VAL A 11 40.85 46.13 34.05
C VAL A 11 42.13 45.67 33.31
N ARG A 12 42.98 46.54 32.73
CA ARG A 12 44.09 47.35 33.30
C ARG A 12 45.27 46.46 33.79
N ARG A 13 46.46 46.41 33.15
CA ARG A 13 47.54 47.41 32.92
C ARG A 13 48.29 47.91 34.18
N LEU A 14 49.62 48.00 34.03
CA LEU A 14 50.74 48.43 34.93
C LEU A 14 51.45 47.30 35.71
N ALA A 15 52.75 47.34 36.09
CA ALA A 15 54.02 47.95 35.60
C ALA A 15 55.01 48.21 36.78
N ALA A 16 56.29 48.53 36.45
CA ALA A 16 57.42 49.01 37.29
C ALA A 16 58.39 47.97 37.91
N ALA A 17 59.68 48.24 38.27
CA ALA A 17 60.75 49.16 37.75
C ALA A 17 62.07 49.03 38.59
N VAL A 18 63.28 49.37 38.05
CA VAL A 18 64.63 49.28 38.71
C VAL A 18 65.74 50.19 38.07
N VAL A 19 66.80 50.65 38.81
CA VAL A 19 67.92 51.55 38.35
C VAL A 19 69.11 51.74 39.38
N LEU A 20 70.34 52.19 38.96
CA LEU A 20 71.48 52.94 39.66
C LEU A 20 73.03 52.41 39.59
N PRO A 21 74.17 53.24 39.72
CA PRO A 21 75.60 53.15 39.08
C PRO A 21 77.03 53.67 39.79
N GLY A 22 78.30 53.91 39.16
CA GLY A 22 79.73 54.50 39.68
C GLY A 22 81.20 54.68 38.82
N VAL A 23 82.48 55.33 39.19
CA VAL A 23 83.96 55.63 38.46
C VAL A 23 85.46 56.22 39.12
N LEU A 24 86.80 56.38 38.52
CA LEU A 24 88.26 56.99 39.03
C LEU A 24 89.75 57.31 38.18
N THR A 25 91.04 57.88 38.64
CA THR A 25 92.47 58.37 37.93
C THR A 25 94.05 58.70 38.58
N SER A 26 95.32 59.05 37.91
CA SER A 26 96.82 59.56 38.43
C SER A 26 98.27 59.94 37.55
N MET A 27 99.55 60.55 37.97
CA MET A 27 100.98 60.97 37.20
C MET A 27 102.52 61.56 37.76
N LEU A 28 103.82 61.48 37.07
CA LEU A 28 105.25 62.26 36.71
C LEU A 28 106.74 62.87 37.40
N VAL A 29 108.06 62.85 36.76
CA VAL A 29 109.45 63.75 36.52
C VAL A 29 110.96 64.09 37.30
N LEU A 30 112.28 64.37 36.69
CA LEU A 30 113.63 65.32 37.01
C LEU A 30 115.34 65.05 36.77
N VAL A 31 116.47 66.00 36.70
CA VAL A 31 118.13 65.94 36.52
C VAL A 31 119.20 67.26 36.82
N PRO A 32 120.61 67.69 36.57
CA PRO A 32 122.23 67.43 36.32
C PRO A 32 123.49 68.41 37.00
N ALA A 33 124.91 68.83 36.82
CA ALA A 33 126.42 68.82 36.17
C ALA A 33 127.73 69.69 36.89
N ALA A 34 129.14 70.11 36.71
CA ALA A 34 130.60 70.20 35.96
C ALA A 34 131.99 70.92 36.74
N HIS A 35 133.39 71.37 36.54
CA HIS A 35 134.74 71.73 35.67
C HIS A 35 136.33 72.08 36.31
N ALA A 36 137.57 72.53 35.65
CA ALA A 36 139.14 72.84 36.13
C ALA A 36 140.32 73.72 35.22
N ALA A 37 141.75 74.10 35.23
CA ALA A 37 143.26 74.20 35.90
C ALA A 37 144.61 75.09 35.25
N ASN A 38 146.00 75.25 35.72
CA ASN A 38 147.35 76.07 35.19
C ASN A 38 148.99 75.76 35.64
N ASP A 39 150.36 76.30 35.58
CA ASP A 39 151.52 77.47 35.37
C ASP A 39 153.21 77.09 35.29
N THR A 40 154.57 77.68 35.24
CA THR A 40 155.72 78.88 35.08
C THR A 40 157.40 78.51 34.99
N ALA A 41 158.76 79.10 34.97
CA ALA A 41 159.88 80.31 34.94
C ALA A 41 161.55 79.97 34.65
N SER A 42 162.91 80.57 34.64
CA SER A 42 164.05 81.76 34.79
C SER A 42 165.68 81.53 34.26
N ILE A 43 167.05 82.10 34.30
CA ILE A 43 168.20 83.21 34.67
C ILE A 43 169.82 83.10 34.01
N CYS A 44 171.18 83.66 34.03
CA CYS A 44 172.42 84.59 34.62
C CYS A 44 173.90 85.04 33.81
N ASN A 45 175.17 85.62 34.30
CA ASN A 45 176.55 86.17 33.58
C ASN A 45 178.13 86.57 34.25
N GLY A 46 179.35 87.11 33.63
CA GLY A 46 180.90 87.41 34.11
C GLY A 46 182.19 88.38 33.45
N VAL A 47 183.61 88.51 33.83
CA VAL A 47 184.85 89.55 33.44
C VAL A 47 186.57 89.41 33.58
N VAL A 48 187.66 90.33 33.21
CA VAL A 48 189.33 90.25 33.12
C VAL A 48 190.50 91.54 33.11
N ASN A 49 191.98 91.54 33.15
CA ASN A 49 193.17 92.70 33.17
C ASN A 49 194.91 92.60 33.04
N GLN A 50 195.88 93.66 32.75
CA GLN A 50 197.44 94.17 33.05
C GLN A 50 198.99 94.22 32.26
N LEU A 51 200.18 95.03 32.58
CA LEU A 51 201.65 95.31 31.86
C LEU A 51 203.12 96.04 32.48
N ALA A 52 204.40 96.32 31.83
CA ALA A 52 205.90 96.85 32.32
C ALA A 52 207.23 97.58 31.48
N HIS A 53 208.60 97.91 31.93
CA HIS A 53 209.92 98.73 31.30
C HIS A 53 211.54 98.68 31.88
N ARG A 54 212.89 99.28 31.69
CA ARG A 54 213.95 100.30 30.93
C ARG A 54 215.64 100.52 31.34
N GLY A 55 216.78 101.12 30.62
CA GLY A 55 218.33 101.58 31.05
C GLY A 55 219.72 102.07 30.14
N THR A 56 221.00 102.67 30.54
CA THR A 56 222.37 103.24 29.75
C THR A 56 223.95 103.65 30.34
N VAL A 57 225.18 104.07 29.64
CA VAL A 57 226.73 104.51 30.09
C VAL A 57 228.06 105.12 29.14
N GLN A 58 229.36 105.71 29.52
CA GLN A 58 230.69 106.29 28.70
C GLN A 58 232.24 106.88 29.25
N GLU A 59 233.49 107.02 28.47
CA GLU A 59 234.87 107.95 28.34
C GLU A 59 236.54 107.71 28.41
N ASN A 60 237.40 108.36 27.49
CA ASN A 60 238.89 108.89 27.32
C ASN A 60 240.26 108.16 26.79
N LEU A 61 241.41 108.88 26.52
CA LEU A 61 242.50 108.69 25.44
C LEU A 61 244.02 108.38 25.75
N LEU A 62 244.67 107.44 25.00
CA LEU A 62 245.99 107.48 24.26
C LEU A 62 246.36 106.06 23.71
N LYS A 63 247.05 105.78 22.57
CA LYS A 63 247.10 106.36 21.20
C LYS A 63 247.40 105.20 20.20
N ALA A 64 247.07 105.37 18.91
CA ALA A 64 247.34 104.43 17.79
C ALA A 64 246.66 103.04 17.77
N ALA A 65 247.12 102.03 18.51
CA ALA A 65 247.05 100.63 18.04
C ALA A 65 245.70 99.87 18.14
N ALA A 66 244.83 100.18 19.11
CA ALA A 66 243.85 99.19 19.61
C ALA A 66 242.48 99.08 18.90
N ARG A 67 242.15 99.92 17.91
CA ARG A 67 240.74 100.14 17.50
C ARG A 67 239.99 99.00 16.78
N LYS A 68 240.67 98.00 16.18
CA LYS A 68 239.99 97.08 15.24
C LYS A 68 239.03 96.05 15.87
N ASN A 69 239.32 95.51 17.05
CA ASN A 69 238.56 94.36 17.57
C ASN A 69 237.16 94.71 18.11
N ALA A 70 236.91 95.94 18.53
CA ALA A 70 235.64 96.31 19.17
C ALA A 70 234.43 96.34 18.21
N VAL A 71 234.64 96.68 16.94
CA VAL A 71 233.55 96.85 15.97
C VAL A 71 232.90 95.53 15.58
N LEU A 72 233.69 94.45 15.49
CA LEU A 72 233.24 93.15 14.97
C LEU A 72 232.23 92.47 15.92
N ILE A 73 232.42 92.60 17.23
CA ILE A 73 231.53 92.01 18.24
C ILE A 73 230.16 92.70 18.24
N ALA A 74 230.13 94.01 18.01
CA ALA A 74 228.90 94.80 18.04
C ALA A 74 227.92 94.48 16.89
N SER A 75 228.40 94.10 15.69
CA SER A 75 227.49 93.72 14.60
C SER A 75 226.85 92.35 14.83
N LEU A 76 227.62 91.36 15.32
CA LEU A 76 227.15 90.00 15.58
C LEU A 76 226.01 89.98 16.63
N GLN A 77 226.07 90.86 17.63
CA GLN A 77 225.01 91.00 18.64
C GLN A 77 223.68 91.56 18.09
N ALA A 78 223.73 92.44 17.09
CA ALA A 78 222.53 92.98 16.45
C ALA A 78 221.81 91.90 15.61
N GLU A 79 222.57 91.14 14.84
CA GLU A 79 222.07 90.14 13.88
C GLU A 79 221.36 88.96 14.60
N ARG A 80 221.94 88.48 15.71
CA ARG A 80 221.31 87.50 16.63
C ARG A 80 219.93 87.95 17.12
N THR A 81 219.78 89.24 17.43
CA THR A 81 218.56 89.79 18.06
C THR A 81 217.37 89.81 17.10
N ALA A 82 217.61 89.98 15.80
CA ALA A 82 216.56 89.93 14.78
C ALA A 82 215.97 88.51 14.60
N LEU A 83 216.83 87.50 14.46
CA LEU A 83 216.41 86.10 14.27
C LEU A 83 215.59 85.55 15.45
N GLN A 84 215.92 85.98 16.67
CA GLN A 84 215.19 85.59 17.89
C GLN A 84 213.72 86.07 17.90
N ALA A 85 213.41 87.19 17.22
CA ALA A 85 212.04 87.69 17.11
C ALA A 85 211.21 86.83 16.14
N THR A 86 211.78 86.43 15.01
CA THR A 86 211.10 85.62 13.99
C THR A 86 210.65 84.25 14.53
N ALA A 87 211.50 83.58 15.32
CA ALA A 87 211.18 82.29 15.93
C ALA A 87 209.95 82.35 16.87
N ASN A 88 209.76 83.47 17.57
CA ASN A 88 208.64 83.65 18.51
C ASN A 88 207.29 83.84 17.79
N SER A 89 207.28 84.34 16.54
CA SER A 89 206.05 84.50 15.76
C SER A 89 205.51 83.15 15.28
N LEU A 90 206.38 82.33 14.67
CA LEU A 90 206.03 81.01 14.12
C LEU A 90 205.45 80.05 15.17
N ALA A 91 205.95 80.11 16.41
CA ALA A 91 205.44 79.31 17.52
C ALA A 91 203.97 79.62 17.88
N ALA A 92 203.49 80.85 17.64
CA ALA A 92 202.12 81.24 17.95
C ALA A 92 201.11 80.76 16.88
N GLU A 93 201.53 80.71 15.61
CA GLU A 93 200.65 80.34 14.49
C GLU A 93 200.32 78.84 14.47
N ILE A 94 201.27 77.98 14.87
CA ILE A 94 201.08 76.53 14.99
C ILE A 94 199.95 76.21 15.99
N ALA A 95 200.02 76.79 17.20
CA ALA A 95 199.06 76.55 18.28
C ALA A 95 197.62 77.02 17.94
N ALA A 96 197.48 77.99 17.04
CA ALA A 96 196.18 78.41 16.52
C ALA A 96 195.62 77.41 15.48
N ALA A 97 196.49 76.78 14.68
CA ALA A 97 196.09 75.84 13.64
C ALA A 97 195.64 74.48 14.21
N ASP A 98 196.34 73.94 15.22
CA ASP A 98 195.99 72.67 15.87
C ASP A 98 194.57 72.72 16.51
N LYS A 99 194.24 73.84 17.17
CA LYS A 99 192.94 74.01 17.85
C LYS A 99 191.75 73.94 16.90
N ALA A 100 191.90 74.34 15.64
CA ALA A 100 190.81 74.30 14.67
C ALA A 100 190.55 72.88 14.13
N LEU A 101 191.56 72.01 14.09
CA LEU A 101 191.41 70.64 13.58
C LEU A 101 190.50 69.80 14.50
N ALA A 102 190.74 69.85 15.81
CA ALA A 102 189.99 69.09 16.81
C ALA A 102 188.50 69.47 16.91
N GLY A 103 188.10 70.64 16.38
CA GLY A 103 186.69 71.04 16.31
C GLY A 103 185.91 70.30 15.21
N LEU A 104 186.54 70.08 14.05
CA LEU A 104 185.91 69.43 12.89
C LEU A 104 185.80 67.91 13.09
N GLU A 105 186.81 67.30 13.71
CA GLU A 105 186.84 65.84 13.96
C GLU A 105 185.70 65.36 14.88
N ALA A 106 185.19 66.23 15.78
CA ALA A 106 184.07 65.91 16.66
C ALA A 106 182.69 65.98 15.96
N GLU A 107 182.55 66.78 14.90
CA GLU A 107 181.26 67.06 14.25
C GLU A 107 180.91 66.00 13.18
N GLU A 108 181.89 65.28 12.60
CA GLU A 108 181.61 64.14 11.72
C GLU A 108 181.07 62.91 12.49
N GLU A 109 181.42 62.73 13.76
CA GLU A 109 180.95 61.61 14.58
C GLU A 109 179.45 61.72 14.91
N GLN A 110 178.97 62.92 15.26
CA GLN A 110 177.54 63.16 15.52
C GLN A 110 176.68 62.85 14.28
N LEU A 111 177.07 63.36 13.10
CA LEU A 111 176.39 63.11 11.82
C LEU A 111 176.36 61.61 11.44
N GLY A 112 177.22 60.78 12.03
CA GLY A 112 177.15 59.32 11.88
C GLY A 112 175.95 58.68 12.56
N THR A 113 175.46 59.25 13.65
CA THR A 113 174.41 58.66 14.52
C THR A 113 173.00 58.99 14.02
N GLU A 114 172.82 60.19 13.49
CA GLU A 114 171.51 60.69 13.04
C GLU A 114 170.99 59.93 11.80
N VAL A 115 171.89 59.51 10.89
CA VAL A 115 171.54 58.75 9.67
C VAL A 115 170.89 57.41 10.00
N GLY A 116 171.50 56.56 10.84
CA GLY A 116 170.97 55.22 11.15
C GLY A 116 169.62 55.25 11.91
N THR A 117 169.35 56.36 12.60
CA THR A 117 168.04 56.60 13.25
C THR A 117 166.93 56.82 12.20
N ALA A 118 167.24 57.50 11.09
CA ALA A 118 166.29 57.76 10.01
C ALA A 118 165.97 56.49 9.19
N GLU A 119 166.97 55.64 8.91
CA GLU A 119 166.79 54.37 8.18
C GLU A 119 165.81 53.43 8.89
N THR A 120 165.96 53.28 10.21
CA THR A 120 165.11 52.41 11.04
C THR A 120 163.64 52.83 10.99
N LYS A 121 163.37 54.14 10.96
CA LYS A 121 162.01 54.70 10.96
C LYS A 121 161.27 54.46 9.65
N LEU A 122 161.97 54.47 8.51
CA LEU A 122 161.39 54.21 7.19
C LEU A 122 160.91 52.75 7.07
N ALA A 123 161.68 51.80 7.56
CA ALA A 123 161.35 50.37 7.48
C ALA A 123 160.02 50.02 8.18
N GLY A 124 159.75 50.62 9.35
CA GLY A 124 158.51 50.35 10.10
C GLY A 124 157.23 50.81 9.37
N LEU A 125 157.29 51.88 8.59
CA LEU A 125 156.13 52.44 7.88
C LEU A 125 155.68 51.56 6.70
N LEU A 126 156.64 50.95 5.98
CA LEU A 126 156.37 50.06 4.84
C LEU A 126 155.65 48.75 5.26
N VAL A 127 155.95 48.23 6.45
CA VAL A 127 155.27 47.05 7.00
C VAL A 127 153.78 47.35 7.27
N ALA A 128 153.50 48.48 7.91
CA ALA A 128 152.13 48.88 8.24
C ALA A 128 151.30 49.20 6.97
N GLN A 129 151.92 49.76 5.93
CA GLN A 129 151.28 50.02 4.63
C GLN A 129 150.77 48.73 3.99
N THR A 130 151.56 47.66 4.06
CA THR A 130 151.22 46.34 3.51
C THR A 130 150.03 45.70 4.25
N MET A 131 149.97 45.83 5.58
CA MET A 131 148.87 45.28 6.39
C MET A 131 147.53 45.99 6.12
N ALA A 132 147.54 47.32 5.96
CA ALA A 132 146.32 48.08 5.68
C ALA A 132 145.70 47.71 4.31
N ALA A 133 146.52 47.40 3.30
CA ALA A 133 146.06 46.99 1.98
C ALA A 133 145.33 45.62 1.99
N GLN A 134 145.81 44.65 2.77
CA GLN A 134 145.17 43.33 2.87
C GLN A 134 143.75 43.43 3.47
N SER A 135 143.57 44.21 4.54
CA SER A 135 142.28 44.38 5.19
C SER A 135 141.20 44.97 4.27
N VAL A 136 141.57 45.81 3.29
CA VAL A 136 140.63 46.33 2.27
C VAL A 136 140.12 45.18 1.40
N ALA A 137 141.02 44.36 0.86
CA ALA A 137 140.66 43.26 -0.04
C ALA A 137 139.78 42.17 0.64
N ASP A 138 140.02 41.90 1.92
CA ASP A 138 139.19 40.95 2.69
C ASP A 138 137.75 41.48 2.91
N ALA A 139 137.58 42.79 3.06
CA ALA A 139 136.26 43.43 3.19
C ALA A 139 135.50 43.50 1.85
N GLU A 140 136.17 43.77 0.74
CA GLU A 140 135.56 43.73 -0.62
C GLU A 140 135.02 42.33 -0.93
N LYS A 141 135.74 41.28 -0.54
CA LYS A 141 135.32 39.89 -0.71
C LYS A 141 134.11 39.52 0.16
N ALA A 142 133.99 40.07 1.36
CA ALA A 142 132.86 39.83 2.25
C ALA A 142 131.55 40.42 1.68
N LEU A 143 131.63 41.63 1.12
CA LEU A 143 130.49 42.32 0.51
C LEU A 143 129.89 41.51 -0.65
N ALA A 144 130.73 41.06 -1.59
CA ALA A 144 130.32 40.27 -2.75
C ALA A 144 129.73 38.88 -2.39
N GLY A 145 129.99 38.36 -1.18
CA GLY A 145 129.34 37.16 -0.66
C GLY A 145 127.88 37.43 -0.28
N LEU A 146 127.64 38.51 0.47
CA LEU A 146 126.30 38.88 0.94
C LEU A 146 125.35 39.26 -0.21
N GLU A 147 125.85 39.91 -1.26
CA GLU A 147 125.09 40.20 -2.49
C GLU A 147 124.57 38.93 -3.18
N ALA A 148 125.36 37.84 -3.17
CA ALA A 148 124.97 36.56 -3.76
C ALA A 148 123.90 35.82 -2.93
N ASP A 149 123.95 35.94 -1.60
CA ASP A 149 122.95 35.37 -0.69
C ASP A 149 121.59 36.10 -0.81
N VAL A 150 121.60 37.43 -1.05
CA VAL A 150 120.40 38.22 -1.37
C VAL A 150 119.74 37.69 -2.65
N ALA A 151 120.48 37.63 -3.76
CA ALA A 151 119.95 37.18 -5.04
C ALA A 151 119.42 35.73 -4.98
N THR A 152 120.06 34.87 -4.18
CA THR A 152 119.60 33.49 -3.93
C THR A 152 118.28 33.44 -3.15
N THR A 153 118.10 34.36 -2.19
CA THR A 153 116.87 34.45 -1.38
C THR A 153 115.70 34.99 -2.21
N GLU A 154 115.91 36.02 -3.03
CA GLU A 154 114.87 36.57 -3.92
C GLU A 154 114.40 35.54 -4.97
N ALA A 155 115.33 34.77 -5.55
CA ALA A 155 115.02 33.72 -6.53
C ALA A 155 114.15 32.58 -5.95
N GLN A 156 114.17 32.36 -4.63
CA GLN A 156 113.29 31.40 -3.95
C GLN A 156 111.91 31.98 -3.60
N LEU A 157 111.82 33.30 -3.38
CA LEU A 157 110.61 33.98 -2.93
C LEU A 157 109.57 34.13 -4.06
N ILE A 158 110.00 34.58 -5.24
CA ILE A 158 109.12 34.93 -6.36
C ILE A 158 108.14 33.80 -6.76
N PRO A 159 108.55 32.55 -7.03
CA PRO A 159 107.62 31.50 -7.44
C PRO A 159 106.61 31.13 -6.35
N LEU A 160 106.99 31.22 -5.07
CA LEU A 160 106.09 30.94 -3.94
C LEU A 160 105.02 32.01 -3.77
N GLN A 161 105.34 33.25 -4.16
CA GLN A 161 104.40 34.37 -4.18
C GLN A 161 103.34 34.17 -5.28
N GLU A 162 103.74 33.72 -6.47
CA GLU A 162 102.81 33.42 -7.57
C GLU A 162 101.93 32.19 -7.26
N GLU A 163 102.50 31.11 -6.69
CA GLU A 163 101.73 29.94 -6.23
C GLU A 163 100.65 30.35 -5.20
N LEU A 164 101.00 31.23 -4.27
CA LEU A 164 100.09 31.71 -3.21
C LEU A 164 98.89 32.50 -3.76
N ASP A 165 99.11 33.42 -4.70
CA ASP A 165 98.02 34.21 -5.29
C ASP A 165 97.08 33.34 -6.14
N VAL A 166 97.63 32.35 -6.86
CA VAL A 166 96.83 31.37 -7.62
C VAL A 166 95.99 30.48 -6.69
N ALA A 167 96.57 30.03 -5.56
CA ALA A 167 95.85 29.22 -4.57
C ALA A 167 94.70 30.00 -3.92
N GLN A 168 94.91 31.29 -3.59
CA GLN A 168 93.86 32.18 -3.06
C GLN A 168 92.74 32.42 -4.08
N ALA A 169 93.07 32.70 -5.34
CA ALA A 169 92.07 32.89 -6.40
C ALA A 169 91.21 31.62 -6.63
N ALA A 170 91.82 30.44 -6.54
CA ALA A 170 91.11 29.16 -6.63
C ALA A 170 90.13 28.96 -5.47
N ALA A 171 90.50 29.30 -4.23
CA ALA A 171 89.62 29.20 -3.07
C ALA A 171 88.35 30.06 -3.21
N VAL A 172 88.49 31.29 -3.72
CA VAL A 172 87.34 32.20 -3.97
C VAL A 172 86.38 31.61 -5.01
N LEU A 173 86.89 31.02 -6.10
CA LEU A 173 86.07 30.38 -7.13
C LEU A 173 85.29 29.16 -6.60
N LEU A 174 85.94 28.32 -5.78
CA LEU A 174 85.28 27.17 -5.14
C LEU A 174 84.18 27.63 -4.16
N GLY A 175 84.40 28.72 -3.42
CA GLY A 175 83.38 29.35 -2.56
C GLY A 175 82.16 29.86 -3.33
N GLN A 176 82.36 30.44 -4.53
CA GLN A 176 81.25 30.85 -5.41
C GLN A 176 80.46 29.66 -5.96
N GLN A 177 81.15 28.58 -6.34
CA GLN A 177 80.51 27.33 -6.78
C GLN A 177 79.68 26.69 -5.65
N LYS A 178 80.15 26.78 -4.40
CA LYS A 178 79.42 26.28 -3.23
C LYS A 178 78.11 27.02 -3.03
N ALA A 179 78.14 28.36 -3.01
CA ALA A 179 76.92 29.17 -2.87
C ALA A 179 75.90 28.91 -4.00
N ALA A 180 76.36 28.59 -5.21
CA ALA A 180 75.48 28.22 -6.32
C ALA A 180 74.81 26.84 -6.13
N LEU A 181 75.52 25.86 -5.58
CA LEU A 181 74.95 24.54 -5.25
C LEU A 181 74.04 24.59 -4.02
N GLU A 182 74.37 25.35 -2.97
CA GLU A 182 73.51 25.56 -1.80
C GLU A 182 72.17 26.22 -2.19
N ALA A 183 72.18 27.12 -3.18
CA ALA A 183 70.97 27.69 -3.76
C ALA A 183 70.12 26.64 -4.53
N GLN A 184 70.77 25.69 -5.22
CA GLN A 184 70.07 24.60 -5.93
C GLN A 184 69.49 23.56 -4.95
N GLU A 185 70.20 23.22 -3.86
CA GLU A 185 69.68 22.40 -2.77
C GLU A 185 68.41 23.03 -2.17
N SER A 186 68.48 24.31 -1.83
CA SER A 186 67.34 25.07 -1.27
C SER A 186 66.13 25.10 -2.21
N ALA A 187 66.37 25.31 -3.52
CA ALA A 187 65.31 25.25 -4.54
C ALA A 187 64.67 23.86 -4.65
N LYS A 188 65.49 22.79 -4.74
CA LYS A 188 65.00 21.40 -4.82
C LYS A 188 64.23 20.99 -3.56
N LYS A 189 64.60 21.52 -2.39
CA LYS A 189 63.86 21.30 -1.14
C LYS A 189 62.46 21.92 -1.20
N GLY A 190 62.33 23.10 -1.81
CA GLY A 190 61.04 23.73 -2.11
C GLY A 190 60.19 22.93 -3.10
N GLU A 191 60.80 22.41 -4.16
CA GLU A 191 60.13 21.53 -5.14
C GLU A 191 59.59 20.24 -4.49
N ILE A 192 60.40 19.57 -3.66
CA ILE A 192 59.98 18.38 -2.90
C ILE A 192 58.80 18.71 -1.97
N SER A 193 58.91 19.76 -1.15
CA SER A 193 57.84 20.16 -0.23
C SER A 193 56.54 20.54 -0.93
N ALA A 194 56.61 21.11 -2.14
CA ALA A 194 55.43 21.38 -2.96
C ALA A 194 54.80 20.08 -3.50
N ALA A 195 55.63 19.18 -4.05
CA ALA A 195 55.18 17.90 -4.57
C ALA A 195 54.57 16.99 -3.48
N GLU A 196 55.12 16.99 -2.26
CA GLU A 196 54.55 16.31 -1.09
C GLU A 196 53.16 16.88 -0.70
N GLY A 197 52.99 18.20 -0.79
CA GLY A 197 51.70 18.86 -0.60
C GLY A 197 50.66 18.48 -1.67
N GLU A 198 51.07 18.43 -2.94
CA GLU A 198 50.23 17.97 -4.05
C GLU A 198 49.88 16.48 -3.93
N LEU A 199 50.83 15.63 -3.51
CA LEU A 199 50.60 14.21 -3.26
C LEU A 199 49.54 14.01 -2.16
N SER A 200 49.63 14.75 -1.05
CA SER A 200 48.64 14.68 0.03
C SER A 200 47.23 15.09 -0.43
N ALA A 201 47.13 16.14 -1.25
CA ALA A 201 45.85 16.55 -1.86
C ALA A 201 45.29 15.50 -2.84
N LEU A 202 46.15 14.84 -3.63
CA LEU A 202 45.75 13.78 -4.56
C LEU A 202 45.38 12.47 -3.85
N GLN A 203 46.03 12.16 -2.72
CA GLN A 203 45.65 11.03 -1.86
C GLN A 203 44.25 11.25 -1.29
N ALA A 204 43.97 12.42 -0.70
CA ALA A 204 42.63 12.77 -0.22
C ALA A 204 41.57 12.75 -1.34
N ALA A 205 41.93 13.13 -2.57
CA ALA A 205 41.04 13.03 -3.73
C ALA A 205 40.79 11.58 -4.19
N ALA A 206 41.80 10.71 -4.11
CA ALA A 206 41.68 9.29 -4.42
C ALA A 206 40.83 8.53 -3.38
N ASP A 207 41.03 8.83 -2.09
CA ASP A 207 40.23 8.28 -1.00
C ASP A 207 38.76 8.73 -1.11
N ALA A 208 38.51 10.02 -1.37
CA ALA A 208 37.15 10.52 -1.59
C ALA A 208 36.46 9.90 -2.83
N ALA A 209 37.21 9.62 -3.90
CA ALA A 209 36.67 8.91 -5.08
C ALA A 209 36.35 7.44 -4.76
N ALA A 210 37.18 6.78 -3.95
CA ALA A 210 36.93 5.41 -3.49
C ALA A 210 35.73 5.33 -2.52
N GLU A 211 35.57 6.29 -1.60
CA GLU A 211 34.41 6.39 -0.72
C GLU A 211 33.12 6.67 -1.52
N ALA A 212 33.15 7.54 -2.52
CA ALA A 212 32.00 7.80 -3.39
C ALA A 212 31.57 6.54 -4.18
N LEU A 213 32.53 5.79 -4.71
CA LEU A 213 32.30 4.51 -5.39
C LEU A 213 31.73 3.46 -4.42
N ALA A 214 32.27 3.35 -3.21
CA ALA A 214 31.80 2.41 -2.19
C ALA A 214 30.37 2.77 -1.71
N GLY A 215 30.09 4.05 -1.49
CA GLY A 215 28.76 4.56 -1.15
C GLY A 215 27.71 4.24 -2.21
N LYS A 216 28.05 4.42 -3.49
CA LYS A 216 27.15 4.09 -4.60
C LYS A 216 26.90 2.59 -4.77
N ASN A 217 27.90 1.74 -4.55
CA ASN A 217 27.68 0.30 -4.48
C ASN A 217 26.76 -0.10 -3.30
N ALA A 218 26.84 0.60 -2.16
CA ALA A 218 25.93 0.39 -1.04
C ALA A 218 24.50 0.88 -1.32
N GLU A 219 24.33 2.01 -2.02
CA GLU A 219 23.01 2.48 -2.53
C GLU A 219 22.38 1.44 -3.47
N ILE A 220 23.16 0.87 -4.39
CA ILE A 220 22.71 -0.17 -5.33
C ILE A 220 22.30 -1.45 -4.58
N ALA A 221 23.15 -1.96 -3.69
CA ALA A 221 22.84 -3.17 -2.91
C ALA A 221 21.57 -3.00 -2.05
N LYS A 222 21.38 -1.82 -1.45
CA LYS A 222 20.14 -1.48 -0.73
C LYS A 222 18.95 -1.43 -1.68
N ALA A 223 19.08 -0.75 -2.83
CA ALA A 223 18.00 -0.62 -3.80
C ALA A 223 17.58 -1.97 -4.40
N GLN A 224 18.53 -2.89 -4.62
CA GLN A 224 18.30 -4.28 -5.04
C GLN A 224 17.52 -5.07 -3.97
N GLY A 225 17.87 -4.95 -2.68
CA GLY A 225 17.09 -5.57 -1.60
C GLY A 225 15.67 -5.01 -1.48
N GLU A 226 15.50 -3.69 -1.67
CA GLU A 226 14.18 -3.04 -1.73
C GLU A 226 13.38 -3.50 -2.96
N LEU A 227 14.03 -3.75 -4.11
CA LEU A 227 13.40 -4.36 -5.29
C LEU A 227 12.93 -5.80 -5.02
N THR A 228 13.69 -6.61 -4.28
CA THR A 228 13.26 -7.96 -3.89
C THR A 228 11.98 -7.92 -3.06
N ASN A 229 11.88 -7.03 -2.07
CA ASN A 229 10.65 -6.85 -1.29
C ASN A 229 9.47 -6.37 -2.16
N LEU A 230 9.69 -5.40 -3.06
CA LEU A 230 8.65 -4.92 -3.98
C LEU A 230 8.19 -6.00 -4.97
N THR A 231 9.08 -6.91 -5.38
CA THR A 231 8.74 -8.04 -6.24
C THR A 231 7.84 -9.02 -5.48
N GLY A 232 8.18 -9.39 -4.23
CA GLY A 232 7.32 -10.23 -3.40
C GLY A 232 5.93 -9.62 -3.15
N ILE A 233 5.85 -8.30 -2.94
CA ILE A 233 4.56 -7.58 -2.82
C ILE A 233 3.74 -7.65 -4.13
N ALA A 234 4.39 -7.65 -5.29
CA ALA A 234 3.72 -7.80 -6.58
C ALA A 234 3.24 -9.26 -6.81
N ASP A 235 4.02 -10.25 -6.39
CA ASP A 235 3.65 -11.67 -6.43
C ASP A 235 2.46 -11.96 -5.48
N ASP A 236 2.50 -11.46 -4.24
CA ASP A 236 1.40 -11.55 -3.26
C ASP A 236 0.11 -10.89 -3.78
N ALA A 237 0.23 -9.70 -4.39
CA ALA A 237 -0.92 -9.03 -5.01
C ALA A 237 -1.50 -9.82 -6.18
N ALA A 238 -0.65 -10.46 -7.01
CA ALA A 238 -1.09 -11.28 -8.14
C ALA A 238 -1.78 -12.57 -7.67
N ALA A 239 -1.32 -13.17 -6.56
CA ALA A 239 -2.01 -14.27 -5.91
C ALA A 239 -3.40 -13.84 -5.39
N ALA A 240 -3.49 -12.70 -4.69
CA ALA A 240 -4.75 -12.16 -4.19
C ALA A 240 -5.76 -11.82 -5.32
N ALA A 241 -5.30 -11.27 -6.44
CA ALA A 241 -6.14 -11.02 -7.62
C ALA A 241 -6.63 -12.32 -8.27
N THR A 242 -5.81 -13.38 -8.24
CA THR A 242 -6.20 -14.72 -8.73
C THR A 242 -7.26 -15.36 -7.82
N GLU A 243 -7.09 -15.26 -6.50
CA GLU A 243 -8.06 -15.75 -5.51
C GLU A 243 -9.40 -15.00 -5.59
N ALA A 244 -9.36 -13.67 -5.75
CA ALA A 244 -10.57 -12.86 -5.98
C ALA A 244 -11.28 -13.23 -7.30
N ALA A 245 -10.55 -13.57 -8.36
CA ALA A 245 -11.12 -14.00 -9.63
C ALA A 245 -11.80 -15.38 -9.54
N GLN A 246 -11.21 -16.31 -8.77
CA GLN A 246 -11.85 -17.59 -8.47
C GLN A 246 -13.11 -17.39 -7.63
N ALA A 247 -13.08 -16.53 -6.61
CA ALA A 247 -14.25 -16.24 -5.78
C ALA A 247 -15.42 -15.63 -6.59
N VAL A 248 -15.14 -14.76 -7.56
CA VAL A 248 -16.15 -14.27 -8.52
C VAL A 248 -16.72 -15.43 -9.35
N THR A 249 -15.87 -16.31 -9.88
CA THR A 249 -16.29 -17.49 -10.68
C THR A 249 -17.18 -18.45 -9.88
N ASP A 250 -16.81 -18.73 -8.64
CA ASP A 250 -17.58 -19.59 -7.74
C ASP A 250 -18.94 -18.95 -7.37
N ALA A 251 -18.96 -17.63 -7.19
CA ALA A 251 -20.19 -16.88 -6.93
C ALA A 251 -21.14 -16.80 -8.14
N GLU A 252 -20.60 -16.77 -9.37
CA GLU A 252 -21.37 -16.89 -10.62
C GLU A 252 -21.97 -18.30 -10.78
N ALA A 253 -21.21 -19.35 -10.43
CA ALA A 253 -21.71 -20.72 -10.45
C ALA A 253 -22.85 -20.95 -9.43
N GLU A 254 -22.72 -20.42 -8.21
CA GLU A 254 -23.79 -20.48 -7.19
C GLU A 254 -25.00 -19.63 -7.58
N LEU A 255 -24.80 -18.48 -8.24
CA LEU A 255 -25.90 -17.68 -8.79
C LEU A 255 -26.70 -18.48 -9.83
N ALA A 256 -26.02 -19.12 -10.78
CA ALA A 256 -26.68 -19.98 -11.77
C ALA A 256 -27.41 -21.17 -11.13
N ARG A 257 -26.85 -21.76 -10.05
CA ARG A 257 -27.51 -22.81 -9.28
C ARG A 257 -28.80 -22.32 -8.60
N LEU A 258 -28.77 -21.12 -8.02
CA LEU A 258 -29.93 -20.52 -7.35
C LEU A 258 -31.02 -20.11 -8.35
N GLN A 259 -30.66 -19.61 -9.53
CA GLN A 259 -31.63 -19.35 -10.61
C GLN A 259 -32.34 -20.64 -11.06
N GLY A 260 -31.63 -21.77 -11.15
CA GLY A 260 -32.26 -23.06 -11.41
C GLY A 260 -33.22 -23.55 -10.30
N VAL A 261 -33.09 -23.03 -9.08
CA VAL A 261 -34.05 -23.27 -7.99
C VAL A 261 -35.27 -22.33 -8.12
N GLU A 262 -35.05 -21.06 -8.48
CA GLU A 262 -36.10 -20.07 -8.80
C GLU A 262 -37.01 -20.60 -9.93
N ASP A 263 -36.43 -21.00 -11.06
CA ASP A 263 -37.12 -21.64 -12.19
C ASP A 263 -37.93 -22.89 -11.76
N THR A 264 -37.35 -23.70 -10.88
CA THR A 264 -37.99 -24.94 -10.39
C THR A 264 -39.18 -24.64 -9.46
N ALA A 265 -39.07 -23.64 -8.59
CA ALA A 265 -40.15 -23.21 -7.71
C ALA A 265 -41.31 -22.61 -8.52
N GLN A 266 -40.98 -21.76 -9.51
CA GLN A 266 -41.96 -21.15 -10.40
C GLN A 266 -42.72 -22.20 -11.23
N ALA A 267 -42.01 -23.16 -11.81
CA ALA A 267 -42.63 -24.26 -12.56
C ALA A 267 -43.53 -25.15 -11.67
N GLN A 268 -43.22 -25.32 -10.38
CA GLN A 268 -44.09 -26.04 -9.44
C GLN A 268 -45.35 -25.25 -9.10
N LEU A 269 -45.25 -23.92 -8.93
CA LEU A 269 -46.39 -23.03 -8.71
C LEU A 269 -47.35 -23.05 -9.91
N GLU A 270 -46.84 -22.86 -11.13
CA GLU A 270 -47.63 -22.90 -12.37
C GLU A 270 -48.29 -24.27 -12.61
N ALA A 271 -47.57 -25.36 -12.36
CA ALA A 271 -48.14 -26.72 -12.43
C ALA A 271 -49.23 -26.96 -11.37
N GLN A 272 -49.14 -26.33 -10.20
CA GLN A 272 -50.17 -26.41 -9.16
C GLN A 272 -51.41 -25.57 -9.50
N GLN A 273 -51.22 -24.34 -10.01
CA GLN A 273 -52.31 -23.49 -10.51
C GLN A 273 -53.08 -24.19 -11.66
N THR A 274 -52.36 -24.88 -12.55
CA THR A 274 -52.97 -25.69 -13.63
C THR A 274 -53.88 -26.78 -13.07
N LYS A 275 -53.42 -27.55 -12.07
CA LYS A 275 -54.27 -28.58 -11.40
C LYS A 275 -55.52 -27.97 -10.76
N VAL A 276 -55.43 -26.77 -10.17
CA VAL A 276 -56.60 -26.06 -9.62
C VAL A 276 -57.60 -25.70 -10.72
N ALA A 277 -57.14 -25.24 -11.88
CA ALA A 277 -58.00 -24.94 -13.03
C ALA A 277 -58.70 -26.21 -13.57
N ASP A 278 -57.97 -27.30 -13.76
CA ASP A 278 -58.52 -28.59 -14.20
C ASP A 278 -59.52 -29.16 -13.16
N ALA A 279 -59.20 -29.05 -11.87
CA ALA A 279 -60.08 -29.49 -10.79
C ALA A 279 -61.38 -28.68 -10.72
N LYS A 280 -61.33 -27.37 -11.00
CA LYS A 280 -62.53 -26.50 -11.10
C LYS A 280 -63.35 -26.78 -12.36
N SER A 281 -62.71 -27.05 -13.49
CA SER A 281 -63.40 -27.49 -14.72
C SER A 281 -64.14 -28.82 -14.52
N THR A 282 -63.51 -29.74 -13.78
CA THR A 282 -64.12 -31.00 -13.35
C THR A 282 -65.30 -30.77 -12.39
N LEU A 283 -65.17 -29.85 -11.44
CA LEU A 283 -66.24 -29.48 -10.51
C LEU A 283 -67.49 -28.99 -11.25
N VAL A 284 -67.37 -28.03 -12.17
CA VAL A 284 -68.49 -27.51 -12.98
C VAL A 284 -69.19 -28.62 -13.78
N THR A 285 -68.44 -29.60 -14.27
CA THR A 285 -68.99 -30.76 -14.98
C THR A 285 -69.80 -31.68 -14.03
N LEU A 286 -69.33 -31.88 -12.80
CA LEU A 286 -70.03 -32.65 -11.77
C LEU A 286 -71.25 -31.91 -11.22
N GLU A 287 -71.19 -30.59 -11.03
CA GLU A 287 -72.31 -29.74 -10.64
C GLU A 287 -73.46 -29.84 -11.66
N SER A 288 -73.14 -29.71 -12.95
CA SER A 288 -74.10 -29.89 -14.04
C SER A 288 -74.72 -31.30 -14.05
N THR A 289 -73.90 -32.32 -13.79
CA THR A 289 -74.36 -33.72 -13.69
C THR A 289 -75.28 -33.93 -12.48
N ALA A 290 -74.96 -33.33 -11.34
CA ALA A 290 -75.76 -33.41 -10.11
C ALA A 290 -77.11 -32.67 -10.26
N ALA A 291 -77.11 -31.50 -10.89
CA ALA A 291 -78.34 -30.78 -11.23
C ALA A 291 -79.25 -31.61 -12.15
N ALA A 292 -78.71 -32.14 -13.25
CA ALA A 292 -79.49 -32.97 -14.18
C ALA A 292 -80.05 -34.25 -13.53
N ALA A 293 -79.31 -34.88 -12.61
CA ALA A 293 -79.78 -36.03 -11.86
C ALA A 293 -80.87 -35.67 -10.83
N ALA A 294 -80.75 -34.51 -10.17
CA ALA A 294 -81.77 -34.00 -9.26
C ALA A 294 -83.06 -33.62 -10.00
N ASP A 295 -82.96 -32.93 -11.14
CA ASP A 295 -84.09 -32.58 -12.00
C ASP A 295 -84.81 -33.83 -12.53
N ALA A 296 -84.08 -34.88 -12.92
CA ALA A 296 -84.66 -36.15 -13.34
C ALA A 296 -85.44 -36.84 -12.20
N ALA A 297 -84.90 -36.82 -10.97
CA ALA A 297 -85.60 -37.35 -9.80
C ALA A 297 -86.84 -36.52 -9.43
N ALA A 298 -86.76 -35.19 -9.51
CA ALA A 298 -87.88 -34.28 -9.28
C ALA A 298 -88.99 -34.45 -10.32
N GLY A 299 -88.64 -34.56 -11.60
CA GLY A 299 -89.58 -34.84 -12.69
C GLY A 299 -90.31 -36.17 -12.48
N LYS A 300 -89.59 -37.25 -12.13
CA LYS A 300 -90.21 -38.54 -11.82
C LYS A 300 -91.15 -38.49 -10.61
N ALA A 301 -90.81 -37.71 -9.58
CA ALA A 301 -91.70 -37.50 -8.43
C ALA A 301 -92.97 -36.70 -8.79
N ALA A 302 -92.86 -35.74 -9.72
CA ALA A 302 -94.01 -35.02 -10.26
C ALA A 302 -94.94 -35.91 -11.10
N GLU A 303 -94.37 -36.80 -11.94
CA GLU A 303 -95.13 -37.82 -12.68
C GLU A 303 -95.93 -38.73 -11.73
N ILE A 304 -95.32 -39.21 -10.65
CA ILE A 304 -96.00 -40.03 -9.61
C ILE A 304 -97.16 -39.24 -8.99
N SER A 305 -96.94 -37.97 -8.63
CA SER A 305 -97.96 -37.11 -8.01
C SER A 305 -99.15 -36.85 -8.94
N ALA A 306 -98.89 -36.67 -10.24
CA ALA A 306 -99.93 -36.56 -11.26
C ALA A 306 -100.70 -37.88 -11.43
N ALA A 307 -99.99 -39.01 -11.52
CA ALA A 307 -100.58 -40.33 -11.67
C ALA A 307 -101.42 -40.76 -10.44
N GLN A 308 -101.02 -40.39 -9.21
CA GLN A 308 -101.82 -40.57 -7.99
C GLN A 308 -103.11 -39.74 -8.04
N SER A 309 -103.05 -38.52 -8.58
CA SER A 309 -104.22 -37.65 -8.75
C SER A 309 -105.20 -38.20 -9.79
N GLU A 310 -104.71 -38.69 -10.93
CA GLU A 310 -105.52 -39.37 -11.94
C GLU A 310 -106.15 -40.67 -11.41
N LEU A 311 -105.38 -41.49 -10.69
CA LEU A 311 -105.87 -42.71 -10.04
C LEU A 311 -107.03 -42.42 -9.09
N THR A 312 -106.94 -41.35 -8.30
CA THR A 312 -108.01 -40.91 -7.39
C THR A 312 -109.28 -40.53 -8.16
N SER A 313 -109.14 -39.85 -9.31
CA SER A 313 -110.27 -39.49 -10.20
C SER A 313 -110.91 -40.73 -10.85
N LEU A 314 -110.10 -41.70 -11.28
CA LEU A 314 -110.57 -42.98 -11.83
C LEU A 314 -111.30 -43.83 -10.78
N GLN A 315 -110.82 -43.85 -9.54
CA GLN A 315 -111.48 -44.52 -8.42
C GLN A 315 -112.83 -43.90 -8.08
N ALA A 316 -112.92 -42.56 -8.06
CA ALA A 316 -114.19 -41.85 -7.88
C ALA A 316 -115.17 -42.15 -9.04
N SER A 317 -114.67 -42.24 -10.27
CA SER A 317 -115.47 -42.61 -11.46
C SER A 317 -115.98 -44.06 -11.39
N ALA A 318 -115.16 -44.99 -10.91
CA ALA A 318 -115.54 -46.38 -10.70
C ALA A 318 -116.61 -46.53 -9.61
N SER A 319 -116.51 -45.77 -8.51
CA SER A 319 -117.57 -45.72 -7.48
C SER A 319 -118.88 -45.22 -8.08
N GLN A 320 -118.88 -44.07 -8.77
CA GLN A 320 -120.10 -43.50 -9.38
C GLN A 320 -120.76 -44.45 -10.38
N ALA A 321 -119.99 -45.22 -11.15
CA ALA A 321 -120.52 -46.24 -12.04
C ALA A 321 -121.19 -47.39 -11.26
N ALA A 322 -120.58 -47.84 -10.15
CA ALA A 322 -121.12 -48.88 -9.29
C ALA A 322 -122.38 -48.42 -8.54
N ASP A 323 -122.38 -47.19 -8.03
CA ASP A 323 -123.53 -46.55 -7.37
C ASP A 323 -124.71 -46.40 -8.35
N ALA A 324 -124.44 -46.02 -9.61
CA ALA A 324 -125.46 -45.95 -10.66
C ALA A 324 -126.05 -47.33 -11.01
N LEU A 325 -125.20 -48.37 -11.08
CA LEU A 325 -125.63 -49.77 -11.28
C LEU A 325 -126.47 -50.28 -10.10
N ALA A 326 -126.07 -49.99 -8.86
CA ALA A 326 -126.80 -50.34 -7.65
C ALA A 326 -128.17 -49.63 -7.60
N ALA A 327 -128.22 -48.34 -7.89
CA ALA A 327 -129.46 -47.56 -7.94
C ALA A 327 -130.44 -48.08 -8.99
N LYS A 328 -129.95 -48.53 -10.16
CA LYS A 328 -130.81 -49.14 -11.19
C LYS A 328 -131.32 -50.51 -10.79
N ASN A 329 -130.52 -51.35 -10.15
CA ASN A 329 -130.98 -52.62 -9.59
C ASN A 329 -132.03 -52.42 -8.48
N ALA A 330 -131.85 -51.43 -7.59
CA ALA A 330 -132.84 -51.07 -6.57
C ALA A 330 -134.16 -50.57 -7.21
N ALA A 331 -134.09 -49.75 -8.25
CA ALA A 331 -135.26 -49.28 -9.00
C ALA A 331 -136.02 -50.44 -9.70
N ILE A 332 -135.30 -51.45 -10.21
CA ILE A 332 -135.90 -52.67 -10.76
C ILE A 332 -136.65 -53.44 -9.67
N GLY A 333 -136.04 -53.65 -8.49
CA GLY A 333 -136.68 -54.31 -7.36
C GLY A 333 -137.98 -53.62 -6.94
N ALA A 334 -137.94 -52.31 -6.68
CA ALA A 334 -139.12 -51.53 -6.32
C ALA A 334 -140.20 -51.52 -7.43
N ALA A 335 -139.81 -51.57 -8.70
CA ALA A 335 -140.75 -51.69 -9.81
C ALA A 335 -141.41 -53.08 -9.87
N GLN A 336 -140.69 -54.15 -9.54
CA GLN A 336 -141.22 -55.52 -9.43
C GLN A 336 -142.20 -55.67 -8.26
N GLU A 337 -141.90 -55.09 -7.08
CA GLU A 337 -142.84 -55.06 -5.94
C GLU A 337 -144.14 -54.32 -6.29
N ALA A 338 -144.02 -53.17 -6.98
CA ALA A 338 -145.16 -52.41 -7.46
C ALA A 338 -145.99 -53.18 -8.52
N LEU A 339 -145.33 -53.91 -9.42
CA LEU A 339 -145.99 -54.80 -10.39
C LEU A 339 -146.83 -55.86 -9.66
N SER A 340 -146.28 -56.58 -8.68
CA SER A 340 -147.02 -57.61 -7.93
C SER A 340 -148.22 -57.06 -7.16
N SER A 341 -148.16 -55.81 -6.68
CA SER A 341 -149.31 -55.12 -6.08
C SER A 341 -150.41 -54.80 -7.11
N LEU A 342 -150.03 -54.43 -8.34
CA LEU A 342 -150.96 -54.18 -9.44
C LEU A 342 -151.58 -55.48 -9.98
N GLU A 343 -150.80 -56.57 -10.08
CA GLU A 343 -151.30 -57.91 -10.43
C GLU A 343 -152.34 -58.41 -9.42
N ALA A 344 -152.07 -58.26 -8.12
CA ALA A 344 -153.03 -58.58 -7.06
C ALA A 344 -154.30 -57.72 -7.14
N SER A 345 -154.16 -56.44 -7.49
CA SER A 345 -155.29 -55.52 -7.70
C SER A 345 -156.15 -55.91 -8.92
N ALA A 346 -155.52 -56.33 -10.02
CA ALA A 346 -156.20 -56.85 -11.20
C ALA A 346 -156.95 -58.16 -10.90
N ALA A 347 -156.31 -59.10 -10.19
CA ALA A 347 -156.93 -60.35 -9.75
C ALA A 347 -158.14 -60.11 -8.82
N ALA A 348 -158.06 -59.13 -7.92
CA ALA A 348 -159.18 -58.72 -7.07
C ALA A 348 -160.34 -58.11 -7.89
N ALA A 349 -160.04 -57.23 -8.86
CA ALA A 349 -161.06 -56.65 -9.75
C ALA A 349 -161.76 -57.71 -10.62
N ALA A 350 -161.00 -58.66 -11.17
CA ALA A 350 -161.54 -59.80 -11.92
C ALA A 350 -162.44 -60.70 -11.06
N SER A 351 -162.00 -60.98 -9.82
CA SER A 351 -162.78 -61.78 -8.86
C SER A 351 -164.08 -61.10 -8.46
N ALA A 352 -164.06 -59.77 -8.24
CA ALA A 352 -165.25 -58.98 -7.93
C ALA A 352 -166.24 -58.94 -9.10
N LEU A 353 -165.75 -58.77 -10.34
CA LEU A 353 -166.57 -58.82 -11.55
C LEU A 353 -167.23 -60.21 -11.74
N ALA A 354 -166.45 -61.29 -11.59
CA ALA A 354 -166.97 -62.66 -11.69
C ALA A 354 -168.02 -62.96 -10.60
N ALA A 355 -167.79 -62.52 -9.36
CA ALA A 355 -168.76 -62.64 -8.28
C ALA A 355 -170.07 -61.88 -8.57
N ASN A 356 -169.99 -60.70 -9.19
CA ASN A 356 -171.16 -59.94 -9.60
C ASN A 356 -171.95 -60.64 -10.73
N THR A 357 -171.27 -61.15 -11.76
CA THR A 357 -171.87 -61.96 -12.84
C THR A 357 -172.58 -63.20 -12.31
N ASN A 358 -171.97 -63.89 -11.33
CA ASN A 358 -172.58 -65.05 -10.68
C ASN A 358 -173.85 -64.68 -9.89
N LYS A 359 -173.86 -63.54 -9.18
CA LYS A 359 -175.05 -63.02 -8.50
C LYS A 359 -176.18 -62.66 -9.47
N ILE A 360 -175.88 -61.98 -10.58
CA ILE A 360 -176.87 -61.67 -11.62
C ILE A 360 -177.51 -62.97 -12.14
N THR A 361 -176.71 -64.01 -12.34
CA THR A 361 -177.19 -65.33 -12.79
C THR A 361 -178.11 -66.00 -11.77
N SER A 362 -177.77 -65.98 -10.46
CA SER A 362 -178.64 -66.50 -9.39
C SER A 362 -179.96 -65.75 -9.32
N VAL A 363 -179.91 -64.42 -9.24
CA VAL A 363 -181.11 -63.58 -9.11
C VAL A 363 -182.02 -63.73 -10.33
N ASN A 364 -181.47 -63.90 -11.54
CA ASN A 364 -182.27 -64.18 -12.73
C ASN A 364 -182.97 -65.56 -12.67
N ALA A 365 -182.33 -66.60 -12.12
CA ALA A 365 -182.96 -67.90 -11.90
C ALA A 365 -184.07 -67.84 -10.82
N GLU A 366 -183.87 -67.03 -9.78
CA GLU A 366 -184.88 -66.75 -8.74
C GLU A 366 -186.08 -65.99 -9.33
N ILE A 367 -185.86 -65.00 -10.20
CA ILE A 367 -186.90 -64.29 -10.98
C ILE A 367 -187.73 -65.29 -11.80
N THR A 368 -187.08 -66.18 -12.56
CA THR A 368 -187.79 -67.20 -13.37
C THR A 368 -188.59 -68.18 -12.48
N THR A 369 -188.06 -68.54 -11.32
CA THR A 369 -188.76 -69.41 -10.35
C THR A 369 -190.02 -68.75 -9.80
N LEU A 370 -189.93 -67.48 -9.39
CA LEU A 370 -191.07 -66.69 -8.91
C LEU A 370 -192.14 -66.50 -10.00
N GLN A 371 -191.73 -66.22 -11.25
CA GLN A 371 -192.65 -66.15 -12.40
C GLN A 371 -193.42 -67.48 -12.60
N GLY A 372 -192.74 -68.62 -12.48
CA GLY A 372 -193.37 -69.94 -12.56
C GLY A 372 -194.37 -70.20 -11.42
N GLN A 373 -194.03 -69.79 -10.19
CA GLN A 373 -194.91 -69.91 -9.02
C GLN A 373 -196.17 -69.04 -9.16
N ILE A 374 -196.04 -67.81 -9.66
CA ILE A 374 -197.17 -66.90 -9.96
C ILE A 374 -198.09 -67.52 -11.02
N ALA A 375 -197.55 -68.11 -12.08
CA ALA A 375 -198.34 -68.78 -13.12
C ALA A 375 -199.10 -70.01 -12.58
N ALA A 376 -198.46 -70.81 -11.73
CA ALA A 376 -199.10 -71.95 -11.07
C ALA A 376 -200.24 -71.53 -10.12
N ALA A 377 -200.03 -70.49 -9.31
CA ALA A 377 -201.05 -69.96 -8.41
C ALA A 377 -202.26 -69.40 -9.17
N ASN A 378 -202.04 -68.63 -10.25
CA ASN A 378 -203.12 -68.16 -11.12
C ASN A 378 -203.90 -69.31 -11.80
N THR A 379 -203.22 -70.41 -12.15
CA THR A 379 -203.88 -71.61 -12.69
C THR A 379 -204.79 -72.27 -11.64
N ALA A 380 -204.35 -72.34 -10.38
CA ALA A 380 -205.14 -72.85 -9.28
C ALA A 380 -206.34 -71.95 -8.92
N ILE A 381 -206.20 -70.62 -9.02
CA ILE A 381 -207.30 -69.64 -8.92
C ILE A 381 -208.39 -69.95 -9.95
N ALA A 382 -208.01 -70.09 -11.22
CA ALA A 382 -208.95 -70.39 -12.31
C ALA A 382 -209.65 -71.75 -12.11
N ALA A 383 -208.93 -72.77 -11.68
CA ALA A 383 -209.52 -74.07 -11.34
C ALA A 383 -210.54 -73.96 -10.19
N LYS A 384 -210.22 -73.23 -9.13
CA LYS A 384 -211.14 -73.01 -7.99
C LYS A 384 -212.37 -72.20 -8.36
N GLN A 385 -212.26 -71.24 -9.27
CA GLN A 385 -213.40 -70.51 -9.84
C GLN A 385 -214.34 -71.45 -10.64
N ALA A 386 -213.79 -72.42 -11.38
CA ALA A 386 -214.58 -73.42 -12.08
C ALA A 386 -215.27 -74.43 -11.12
N GLU A 387 -214.57 -74.90 -10.07
CA GLU A 387 -215.15 -75.74 -9.02
C GLU A 387 -216.32 -75.02 -8.30
N LEU A 388 -216.11 -73.76 -7.92
CA LEU A 388 -217.09 -72.89 -7.28
C LEU A 388 -218.34 -72.69 -8.15
N THR A 389 -218.16 -72.34 -9.43
CA THR A 389 -219.26 -72.15 -10.39
C THR A 389 -220.05 -73.45 -10.58
N THR A 390 -219.37 -74.60 -10.67
CA THR A 390 -220.01 -75.91 -10.81
C THR A 390 -220.82 -76.28 -9.57
N ALA A 391 -220.29 -76.01 -8.36
CA ALA A 391 -221.00 -76.26 -7.11
C ALA A 391 -222.25 -75.37 -6.96
N GLN A 392 -222.18 -74.09 -7.38
CA GLN A 392 -223.32 -73.16 -7.41
C GLN A 392 -224.42 -73.62 -8.39
N GLY A 393 -224.04 -74.10 -9.58
CA GLY A 393 -224.99 -74.70 -10.54
C GLY A 393 -225.69 -75.93 -9.95
N GLN A 394 -224.93 -76.86 -9.38
CA GLN A 394 -225.47 -78.07 -8.73
C GLN A 394 -226.39 -77.75 -7.54
N LEU A 395 -226.02 -76.76 -6.72
CA LEU A 395 -226.87 -76.26 -5.62
C LEU A 395 -228.23 -75.80 -6.15
N THR A 396 -228.24 -75.05 -7.24
CA THR A 396 -229.46 -74.52 -7.89
C THR A 396 -230.34 -75.66 -8.41
N THR A 397 -229.76 -76.68 -9.05
CA THR A 397 -230.50 -77.88 -9.51
C THR A 397 -231.12 -78.63 -8.33
N LEU A 398 -230.38 -78.83 -7.24
CA LEU A 398 -230.89 -79.49 -6.04
C LEU A 398 -232.03 -78.68 -5.38
N GLN A 399 -231.92 -77.35 -5.33
CA GLN A 399 -232.99 -76.47 -4.85
C GLN A 399 -234.27 -76.57 -5.71
N ALA A 400 -234.14 -76.73 -7.03
CA ALA A 400 -235.28 -76.98 -7.90
C ALA A 400 -235.91 -78.38 -7.68
N SER A 401 -235.09 -79.44 -7.54
CA SER A 401 -235.57 -80.79 -7.21
C SER A 401 -236.26 -80.82 -5.83
N LYS A 402 -235.76 -80.06 -4.86
CA LYS A 402 -236.39 -79.87 -3.55
C LYS A 402 -237.82 -79.35 -3.69
N ALA A 403 -238.01 -78.25 -4.43
CA ALA A 403 -239.32 -77.62 -4.63
C ALA A 403 -240.31 -78.50 -5.42
N SER A 404 -239.82 -79.30 -6.39
CA SER A 404 -240.65 -80.30 -7.08
C SER A 404 -241.14 -81.37 -6.11
N LEU A 405 -240.24 -81.94 -5.31
CA LEU A 405 -240.59 -82.95 -4.31
C LEU A 405 -241.56 -82.38 -3.26
N GLU A 406 -241.36 -81.16 -2.76
CA GLU A 406 -242.28 -80.46 -1.86
C GLU A 406 -243.69 -80.32 -2.48
N SER A 407 -243.77 -79.98 -3.78
CA SER A 407 -245.03 -79.88 -4.51
C SER A 407 -245.71 -81.23 -4.74
N GLU A 408 -244.93 -82.27 -5.08
CA GLU A 408 -245.43 -83.64 -5.26
C GLU A 408 -245.92 -84.25 -3.93
N ILE A 409 -245.23 -84.00 -2.83
CA ILE A 409 -245.64 -84.35 -1.46
C ILE A 409 -246.97 -83.67 -1.11
N ALA A 410 -247.10 -82.36 -1.39
CA ALA A 410 -248.32 -81.61 -1.13
C ALA A 410 -249.50 -82.11 -1.97
N ALA A 411 -249.28 -82.37 -3.27
CA ALA A 411 -250.29 -82.91 -4.18
C ALA A 411 -250.78 -84.30 -3.77
N LEU A 412 -249.85 -85.21 -3.41
CA LEU A 412 -250.19 -86.52 -2.85
C LEU A 412 -250.94 -86.40 -1.52
N THR A 413 -250.54 -85.48 -0.64
CA THR A 413 -251.25 -85.20 0.63
C THR A 413 -252.69 -84.74 0.37
N ALA A 414 -252.93 -83.83 -0.57
CA ALA A 414 -254.28 -83.40 -0.94
C ALA A 414 -255.13 -84.55 -1.52
N GLN A 415 -254.54 -85.44 -2.34
CA GLN A 415 -255.24 -86.63 -2.86
C GLN A 415 -255.54 -87.67 -1.77
N ILE A 416 -254.65 -87.84 -0.80
CA ILE A 416 -254.89 -88.66 0.40
C ILE A 416 -256.11 -88.11 1.13
N ASP A 417 -256.13 -86.81 1.42
CA ASP A 417 -257.14 -86.20 2.29
C ASP A 417 -258.54 -86.13 1.67
N ALA A 418 -258.63 -86.01 0.33
CA ALA A 418 -259.90 -86.09 -0.40
C ALA A 418 -260.65 -87.44 -0.25
N ILE A 419 -259.95 -88.53 0.14
CA ILE A 419 -260.55 -89.85 0.36
C ILE A 419 -261.00 -89.98 1.81
N ASN A 420 -262.30 -90.13 2.03
CA ASN A 420 -262.89 -90.27 3.36
C ASN A 420 -263.10 -91.75 3.75
N GLY A 421 -262.61 -92.15 4.93
CA GLY A 421 -262.55 -93.55 5.38
C GLY A 421 -261.25 -94.29 4.99
N ASN A 422 -260.97 -95.41 5.68
CA ASN A 422 -259.70 -96.14 5.60
C ASN A 422 -259.63 -97.15 4.43
N SER A 423 -259.88 -96.67 3.21
CA SER A 423 -259.78 -97.48 1.98
C SER A 423 -258.32 -97.79 1.61
N LYS A 424 -258.10 -98.82 0.78
CA LYS A 424 -256.74 -99.18 0.31
C LYS A 424 -256.07 -98.03 -0.46
N ALA A 425 -256.82 -97.32 -1.31
CA ALA A 425 -256.31 -96.20 -2.11
C ALA A 425 -255.67 -95.09 -1.25
N LYS A 426 -256.27 -94.75 -0.09
CA LYS A 426 -255.72 -93.72 0.82
C LYS A 426 -254.36 -94.15 1.40
N ARG A 427 -254.19 -95.43 1.76
CA ARG A 427 -252.92 -95.96 2.28
C ARG A 427 -251.83 -96.06 1.21
N ASP A 428 -252.22 -96.46 -0.01
CA ASP A 428 -251.29 -96.56 -1.14
C ASP A 428 -250.72 -95.18 -1.54
N LEU A 429 -251.53 -94.12 -1.44
CA LEU A 429 -251.07 -92.74 -1.64
C LEU A 429 -250.19 -92.24 -0.48
N ILE A 430 -250.49 -92.56 0.78
CA ILE A 430 -249.64 -92.22 1.95
C ILE A 430 -248.22 -92.79 1.75
N ALA A 431 -248.11 -94.05 1.33
CA ALA A 431 -246.81 -94.66 1.04
C ALA A 431 -246.01 -93.91 -0.04
N GLN A 432 -246.67 -93.43 -1.11
CA GLN A 432 -246.03 -92.62 -2.15
C GLN A 432 -245.56 -91.26 -1.60
N ARG A 433 -246.39 -90.61 -0.77
CA ARG A 433 -246.08 -89.32 -0.12
C ARG A 433 -244.87 -89.46 0.81
N ASP A 434 -244.81 -90.51 1.62
CA ASP A 434 -243.71 -90.76 2.55
C ASP A 434 -242.39 -91.08 1.82
N VAL A 435 -242.45 -91.82 0.69
CA VAL A 435 -241.29 -92.02 -0.20
C VAL A 435 -240.77 -90.70 -0.75
N LYS A 436 -241.65 -89.79 -1.18
CA LYS A 436 -241.27 -88.46 -1.66
C LYS A 436 -240.68 -87.59 -0.54
N GLN A 437 -241.23 -87.66 0.68
CA GLN A 437 -240.68 -86.98 1.86
C GLN A 437 -239.27 -87.46 2.23
N ALA A 438 -238.99 -88.77 2.08
CA ALA A 438 -237.64 -89.30 2.25
C ALA A 438 -236.67 -88.75 1.19
N GLN A 439 -237.08 -88.69 -0.08
CA GLN A 439 -236.29 -88.07 -1.17
C GLN A 439 -236.00 -86.58 -0.89
N LEU A 440 -236.99 -85.84 -0.39
CA LEU A 440 -236.83 -84.43 -0.02
C LEU A 440 -235.79 -84.22 1.09
N ASN A 441 -235.77 -85.10 2.10
CA ASN A 441 -234.79 -85.01 3.19
C ASN A 441 -233.36 -85.27 2.68
N VAL A 442 -233.17 -86.20 1.74
CA VAL A 442 -231.87 -86.44 1.08
C VAL A 442 -231.41 -85.19 0.31
N VAL A 443 -232.30 -84.56 -0.47
CA VAL A 443 -231.96 -83.35 -1.24
C VAL A 443 -231.61 -82.17 -0.33
N ASN A 444 -232.34 -81.96 0.79
CA ASN A 444 -231.96 -80.92 1.77
C ASN A 444 -230.56 -81.17 2.36
N GLY A 445 -230.19 -82.42 2.64
CA GLY A 445 -228.84 -82.79 3.07
C GLY A 445 -227.78 -82.42 2.02
N GLN A 446 -228.02 -82.76 0.75
CA GLN A 446 -227.12 -82.45 -0.37
C GLN A 446 -226.96 -80.92 -0.59
N ILE A 447 -228.03 -80.14 -0.42
CA ILE A 447 -228.00 -78.66 -0.46
C ILE A 447 -227.09 -78.11 0.65
N SER A 448 -227.20 -78.63 1.87
CA SER A 448 -226.35 -78.23 3.00
C SER A 448 -224.86 -78.53 2.72
N THR A 449 -224.56 -79.74 2.21
CA THR A 449 -223.19 -80.11 1.79
C THR A 449 -222.65 -79.19 0.69
N LYS A 450 -223.46 -78.84 -0.32
CA LYS A 450 -223.04 -77.96 -1.42
C LYS A 450 -222.77 -76.52 -0.98
N ASN A 451 -223.57 -75.97 -0.06
CA ASN A 451 -223.29 -74.66 0.55
C ASN A 451 -221.94 -74.66 1.27
N ALA A 452 -221.62 -75.70 2.05
CA ALA A 452 -220.33 -75.81 2.73
C ALA A 452 -219.14 -75.87 1.74
N GLN A 453 -219.28 -76.61 0.63
CA GLN A 453 -218.26 -76.64 -0.43
C GLN A 453 -218.05 -75.27 -1.08
N ILE A 454 -219.12 -74.53 -1.37
CA ILE A 454 -219.08 -73.19 -1.98
C ILE A 454 -218.29 -72.21 -1.10
N SER A 455 -218.57 -72.16 0.21
CA SER A 455 -217.82 -71.30 1.13
C SER A 455 -216.36 -71.74 1.29
N GLY A 456 -216.08 -73.06 1.24
CA GLY A 456 -214.71 -73.58 1.22
C GLY A 456 -213.91 -73.07 0.02
N TYR A 457 -214.45 -73.20 -1.20
CA TYR A 457 -213.79 -72.73 -2.42
C TYR A 457 -213.62 -71.21 -2.46
N GLN A 458 -214.53 -70.43 -1.84
CA GLN A 458 -214.34 -68.98 -1.67
C GLN A 458 -213.17 -68.64 -0.72
N GLY A 459 -212.96 -69.45 0.33
CA GLY A 459 -211.80 -69.35 1.21
C GLY A 459 -210.48 -69.70 0.50
N ASP A 460 -210.46 -70.82 -0.22
CA ASP A 460 -209.32 -71.24 -1.07
C ASP A 460 -208.88 -70.10 -2.00
N LEU A 461 -209.85 -69.45 -2.67
CA LEU A 461 -209.63 -68.36 -3.62
C LEU A 461 -208.99 -67.12 -2.98
N ALA A 462 -209.44 -66.71 -1.80
CA ALA A 462 -208.86 -65.57 -1.10
C ALA A 462 -207.41 -65.83 -0.67
N ALA A 463 -207.11 -67.05 -0.20
CA ALA A 463 -205.75 -67.44 0.19
C ALA A 463 -204.80 -67.52 -1.02
N LEU A 464 -205.28 -68.04 -2.16
CA LEU A 464 -204.54 -68.08 -3.42
C LEU A 464 -204.26 -66.68 -3.98
N GLN A 465 -205.22 -65.76 -3.92
CA GLN A 465 -205.02 -64.37 -4.37
C GLN A 465 -203.93 -63.66 -3.55
N TYR A 466 -203.96 -63.79 -2.22
CA TYR A 466 -202.92 -63.25 -1.35
C TYR A 466 -201.52 -63.83 -1.67
N SER A 467 -201.45 -65.12 -2.03
CA SER A 467 -200.21 -65.77 -2.46
C SER A 467 -199.65 -65.17 -3.76
N VAL A 468 -200.51 -64.88 -4.75
CA VAL A 468 -200.13 -64.20 -5.99
C VAL A 468 -199.56 -62.81 -5.71
N ASP A 469 -200.19 -62.02 -4.85
CA ASP A 469 -199.74 -60.66 -4.52
C ASP A 469 -198.40 -60.67 -3.77
N ALA A 470 -198.20 -61.62 -2.85
CA ALA A 470 -196.94 -61.81 -2.13
C ALA A 470 -195.78 -62.23 -3.06
N LEU A 471 -196.04 -63.14 -4.01
CA LEU A 471 -195.04 -63.57 -5.00
C LEU A 471 -194.70 -62.44 -5.99
N ASN A 472 -195.68 -61.62 -6.41
CA ASN A 472 -195.44 -60.44 -7.24
C ASN A 472 -194.52 -59.42 -6.56
N ALA A 473 -194.70 -59.18 -5.25
CA ALA A 473 -193.82 -58.30 -4.49
C ALA A 473 -192.37 -58.83 -4.41
N GLN A 474 -192.19 -60.14 -4.21
CA GLN A 474 -190.87 -60.79 -4.24
C GLN A 474 -190.22 -60.72 -5.62
N LEU A 475 -190.99 -60.92 -6.69
CA LEU A 475 -190.53 -60.81 -8.08
C LEU A 475 -190.02 -59.40 -8.39
N LEU A 476 -190.75 -58.35 -7.99
CA LEU A 476 -190.33 -56.96 -8.18
C LEU A 476 -189.04 -56.64 -7.41
N ALA A 477 -188.92 -57.10 -6.17
CA ALA A 477 -187.69 -56.91 -5.39
C ALA A 477 -186.47 -57.58 -6.06
N LYS A 478 -186.63 -58.81 -6.58
CA LYS A 478 -185.56 -59.52 -7.30
C LYS A 478 -185.22 -58.87 -8.63
N GLN A 479 -186.19 -58.33 -9.36
CA GLN A 479 -185.93 -57.53 -10.57
C GLN A 479 -185.11 -56.26 -10.27
N GLN A 480 -185.38 -55.58 -9.15
CA GLN A 480 -184.57 -54.44 -8.70
C GLN A 480 -183.15 -54.87 -8.30
N GLU A 481 -182.99 -56.00 -7.60
CA GLU A 481 -181.68 -56.57 -7.25
C GLU A 481 -180.85 -56.89 -8.51
N SER A 482 -181.44 -57.54 -9.52
CA SER A 482 -180.75 -57.82 -10.80
C SER A 482 -180.30 -56.53 -11.51
N SER A 483 -181.16 -55.51 -11.54
CA SER A 483 -180.83 -54.19 -12.13
C SER A 483 -179.69 -53.46 -11.38
N ALA A 484 -179.65 -53.56 -10.05
CA ALA A 484 -178.58 -52.98 -9.25
C ALA A 484 -177.23 -53.68 -9.50
N LEU A 485 -177.23 -55.01 -9.57
CA LEU A 485 -176.02 -55.80 -9.88
C LEU A 485 -175.54 -55.55 -11.32
N GLN A 486 -176.44 -55.43 -12.30
CA GLN A 486 -176.10 -55.09 -13.68
C GLN A 486 -175.40 -53.72 -13.78
N GLN A 487 -175.87 -52.71 -13.05
CA GLN A 487 -175.21 -51.40 -12.98
C GLN A 487 -173.81 -51.45 -12.36
N GLN A 488 -173.56 -52.37 -11.40
CA GLN A 488 -172.24 -52.56 -10.80
C GLN A 488 -171.22 -53.24 -11.75
N ALA A 489 -171.66 -53.91 -12.81
CA ALA A 489 -170.77 -54.63 -13.71
C ALA A 489 -169.84 -53.71 -14.52
N SER A 490 -170.33 -52.56 -15.00
CA SER A 490 -169.54 -51.64 -15.83
C SER A 490 -168.38 -50.95 -15.08
N PRO A 491 -168.58 -50.41 -13.84
CA PRO A 491 -167.47 -49.94 -13.01
C PRO A 491 -166.44 -51.02 -12.70
N LEU A 492 -166.86 -52.26 -12.40
CA LEU A 492 -165.95 -53.38 -12.13
C LEU A 492 -165.12 -53.78 -13.36
N GLN A 493 -165.74 -53.84 -14.53
CA GLN A 493 -165.04 -54.07 -15.80
C GLN A 493 -164.05 -52.95 -16.13
N SER A 494 -164.40 -51.69 -15.82
CA SER A 494 -163.53 -50.53 -16.01
C SER A 494 -162.31 -50.56 -15.08
N ALA A 495 -162.52 -50.93 -13.81
CA ALA A 495 -161.44 -51.10 -12.83
C ALA A 495 -160.46 -52.22 -13.23
N LEU A 496 -160.97 -53.35 -13.73
CA LEU A 496 -160.14 -54.44 -14.26
C LEU A 496 -159.30 -54.00 -15.46
N THR A 497 -159.88 -53.29 -16.42
CA THR A 497 -159.15 -52.76 -17.58
C THR A 497 -158.06 -51.76 -17.15
N ALA A 498 -158.35 -50.88 -16.19
CA ALA A 498 -157.36 -49.93 -15.66
C ALA A 498 -156.21 -50.63 -14.92
N ALA A 499 -156.50 -51.66 -14.12
CA ALA A 499 -155.48 -52.44 -13.43
C ALA A 499 -154.56 -53.19 -14.42
N ASN A 500 -155.13 -53.84 -15.45
CA ASN A 500 -154.35 -54.51 -16.49
C ASN A 500 -153.47 -53.54 -17.30
N ALA A 501 -153.95 -52.32 -17.58
CA ALA A 501 -153.15 -51.29 -18.24
C ALA A 501 -151.98 -50.81 -17.36
N ALA A 502 -152.19 -50.70 -16.05
CA ALA A 502 -151.13 -50.36 -15.09
C ALA A 502 -150.07 -51.47 -14.97
N VAL A 503 -150.49 -52.74 -14.93
CA VAL A 503 -149.60 -53.92 -15.00
C VAL A 503 -148.70 -53.84 -16.24
N ALA A 504 -149.28 -53.75 -17.44
CA ALA A 504 -148.52 -53.70 -18.70
C ALA A 504 -147.57 -52.50 -18.80
N THR A 505 -147.96 -51.35 -18.23
CA THR A 505 -147.08 -50.17 -18.13
C THR A 505 -145.87 -50.47 -17.24
N LYS A 506 -146.07 -51.14 -16.10
CA LYS A 506 -145.01 -51.47 -15.15
C LYS A 506 -144.06 -52.55 -15.65
N GLU A 507 -144.56 -53.53 -16.39
CA GLU A 507 -143.73 -54.50 -17.15
C GLU A 507 -142.80 -53.77 -18.14
N GLY A 508 -143.31 -52.77 -18.86
CA GLY A 508 -142.54 -51.93 -19.78
C GLY A 508 -141.43 -51.11 -19.09
N GLU A 509 -141.72 -50.53 -17.92
CA GLU A 509 -140.71 -49.86 -17.08
C GLU A 509 -139.60 -50.83 -16.63
N ILE A 510 -139.97 -52.01 -16.11
CA ILE A 510 -139.00 -53.03 -15.66
C ILE A 510 -138.12 -53.49 -16.83
N SER A 511 -138.71 -53.73 -18.00
CA SER A 511 -137.96 -54.09 -19.22
C SER A 511 -136.96 -53.01 -19.62
N THR A 512 -137.39 -51.74 -19.61
CA THR A 512 -136.55 -50.58 -19.93
C THR A 512 -135.39 -50.42 -18.94
N LEU A 513 -135.64 -50.62 -17.65
CA LEU A 513 -134.59 -50.56 -16.62
C LEU A 513 -133.60 -51.72 -16.75
N LYS A 514 -134.07 -52.95 -17.01
CA LYS A 514 -133.20 -54.12 -17.25
C LYS A 514 -132.31 -53.93 -18.47
N ALA A 515 -132.82 -53.31 -19.54
CA ALA A 515 -132.03 -52.98 -20.74
C ALA A 515 -130.89 -51.97 -20.47
N GLN A 516 -130.93 -51.23 -19.36
CA GLN A 516 -129.87 -50.28 -18.96
C GLN A 516 -128.75 -50.94 -18.15
N LEU A 517 -128.95 -52.15 -17.59
CA LEU A 517 -127.93 -52.82 -16.76
C LEU A 517 -126.64 -53.18 -17.52
N PRO A 518 -126.67 -53.81 -18.71
CA PRO A 518 -125.43 -54.26 -19.36
C PRO A 518 -124.47 -53.11 -19.75
N GLY A 519 -125.02 -51.91 -20.04
CA GLY A 519 -124.23 -50.72 -20.28
C GLY A 519 -123.53 -50.20 -19.02
N LEU A 520 -124.19 -50.28 -17.86
CA LEU A 520 -123.63 -49.90 -16.56
C LEU A 520 -122.63 -50.94 -16.04
N GLU A 521 -122.90 -52.24 -16.22
CA GLU A 521 -121.97 -53.33 -15.93
C GLU A 521 -120.68 -53.19 -16.76
N SER A 522 -120.81 -52.83 -18.04
CA SER A 522 -119.69 -52.53 -18.92
C SER A 522 -118.91 -51.28 -18.46
N ALA A 523 -119.61 -50.22 -18.04
CA ALA A 523 -118.99 -48.99 -17.53
C ALA A 523 -118.21 -49.22 -16.22
N VAL A 524 -118.77 -49.98 -15.28
CA VAL A 524 -118.09 -50.42 -14.04
C VAL A 524 -116.84 -51.22 -14.38
N SER A 525 -116.95 -52.18 -15.31
CA SER A 525 -115.83 -53.01 -15.73
C SER A 525 -114.71 -52.20 -16.38
N ALA A 526 -115.05 -51.24 -17.24
CA ALA A 526 -114.09 -50.34 -17.89
C ALA A 526 -113.41 -49.39 -16.88
N ALA A 527 -114.17 -48.82 -15.93
CA ALA A 527 -113.61 -47.94 -14.89
C ALA A 527 -112.65 -48.69 -13.96
N ASN A 528 -113.00 -49.91 -13.53
CA ASN A 528 -112.12 -50.78 -12.75
C ASN A 528 -110.85 -51.17 -13.52
N ALA A 529 -110.96 -51.45 -14.82
CA ALA A 529 -109.80 -51.72 -15.67
C ALA A 529 -108.87 -50.49 -15.80
N ALA A 530 -109.42 -49.28 -15.91
CA ALA A 530 -108.64 -48.04 -15.92
C ALA A 530 -107.92 -47.78 -14.59
N VAL A 531 -108.60 -48.02 -13.45
CA VAL A 531 -107.98 -47.98 -12.10
C VAL A 531 -106.81 -48.95 -12.01
N ALA A 532 -106.99 -50.21 -12.42
CA ALA A 532 -105.94 -51.22 -12.39
C ALA A 532 -104.75 -50.88 -13.32
N ALA A 533 -105.01 -50.33 -14.50
CA ALA A 533 -103.97 -49.87 -15.41
C ALA A 533 -103.15 -48.72 -14.81
N LYS A 534 -103.82 -47.73 -14.18
CA LYS A 534 -103.14 -46.59 -13.55
C LYS A 534 -102.36 -47.00 -12.30
N GLN A 535 -102.81 -48.01 -11.54
CA GLN A 535 -102.04 -48.63 -10.46
C GLN A 535 -100.77 -49.33 -10.98
N GLY A 536 -100.85 -50.01 -12.13
CA GLY A 536 -99.69 -50.61 -12.79
C GLY A 536 -98.67 -49.56 -13.26
N GLU A 537 -99.14 -48.48 -13.87
CA GLU A 537 -98.30 -47.31 -14.23
C GLU A 537 -97.61 -46.73 -13.00
N LEU A 538 -98.36 -46.51 -11.91
CA LEU A 538 -97.81 -45.98 -10.66
C LEU A 538 -96.68 -46.85 -10.10
N THR A 539 -96.88 -48.18 -10.09
CA THR A 539 -95.90 -49.15 -9.61
C THR A 539 -94.58 -49.07 -10.40
N VAL A 540 -94.65 -48.79 -11.72
CA VAL A 540 -93.45 -48.62 -12.56
C VAL A 540 -92.74 -47.31 -12.26
N LEU A 541 -93.48 -46.21 -12.08
CA LEU A 541 -92.90 -44.90 -11.75
C LEU A 541 -92.25 -44.91 -10.35
N GLU A 542 -92.95 -45.46 -9.36
CA GLU A 542 -92.45 -45.63 -7.98
C GLU A 542 -91.23 -46.57 -7.92
N GLY A 543 -91.15 -47.56 -8.82
CA GLY A 543 -89.95 -48.41 -8.99
C GLY A 543 -88.75 -47.70 -9.64
N GLN A 544 -88.98 -46.66 -10.44
CA GLN A 544 -87.91 -45.88 -11.09
C GLN A 544 -87.30 -44.81 -10.18
N LEU A 545 -88.11 -44.19 -9.31
CA LEU A 545 -87.69 -43.05 -8.48
C LEU A 545 -86.47 -43.34 -7.57
N PRO A 546 -86.36 -44.47 -6.84
CA PRO A 546 -85.22 -44.72 -5.96
C PRO A 546 -83.87 -44.78 -6.67
N ALA A 547 -83.84 -45.26 -7.92
CA ALA A 547 -82.62 -45.31 -8.72
C ALA A 547 -82.15 -43.90 -9.12
N LEU A 548 -83.10 -43.01 -9.48
CA LEU A 548 -82.80 -41.60 -9.79
C LEU A 548 -82.38 -40.82 -8.53
N GLN A 549 -83.02 -41.06 -7.39
CA GLN A 549 -82.62 -40.48 -6.10
C GLN A 549 -81.22 -40.93 -5.68
N GLY A 550 -80.89 -42.22 -5.85
CA GLY A 550 -79.55 -42.76 -5.62
C GLY A 550 -78.49 -42.15 -6.56
N ALA A 551 -78.82 -41.96 -7.83
CA ALA A 551 -77.95 -41.29 -8.80
C ALA A 551 -77.70 -39.82 -8.43
N ALA A 552 -78.75 -39.07 -8.07
CA ALA A 552 -78.64 -37.68 -7.61
C ALA A 552 -77.79 -37.55 -6.34
N ALA A 553 -77.99 -38.42 -5.35
CA ALA A 553 -77.17 -38.45 -4.14
C ALA A 553 -75.70 -38.80 -4.44
N THR A 554 -75.44 -39.71 -5.37
CA THR A 554 -74.08 -40.09 -5.81
C THR A 554 -73.38 -38.95 -6.55
N ALA A 555 -74.11 -38.23 -7.41
CA ALA A 555 -73.58 -37.06 -8.11
C ALA A 555 -73.28 -35.90 -7.14
N ALA A 556 -74.18 -35.61 -6.19
CA ALA A 556 -73.94 -34.62 -5.14
C ALA A 556 -72.72 -34.98 -4.26
N ALA A 557 -72.57 -36.25 -3.86
CA ALA A 557 -71.38 -36.70 -3.14
C ALA A 557 -70.08 -36.57 -3.97
N SER A 558 -70.17 -36.71 -5.29
CA SER A 558 -69.05 -36.50 -6.22
C SER A 558 -68.67 -35.02 -6.33
N VAL A 559 -69.65 -34.11 -6.35
CA VAL A 559 -69.44 -32.66 -6.23
C VAL A 559 -68.66 -32.35 -4.96
N THR A 560 -69.14 -32.77 -3.78
CA THR A 560 -68.45 -32.47 -2.50
C THR A 560 -67.08 -33.13 -2.36
N ALA A 561 -66.85 -34.29 -2.96
CA ALA A 561 -65.51 -34.85 -3.08
C ALA A 561 -64.58 -33.95 -3.92
N GLN A 562 -65.09 -33.40 -5.04
CA GLN A 562 -64.33 -32.53 -5.92
C GLN A 562 -64.13 -31.10 -5.37
N GLU A 563 -65.11 -30.55 -4.63
CA GLU A 563 -64.95 -29.31 -3.84
C GLU A 563 -63.76 -29.43 -2.89
N LYS A 564 -63.63 -30.57 -2.20
CA LYS A 564 -62.49 -30.84 -1.32
C LYS A 564 -61.17 -30.94 -2.10
N VAL A 565 -61.15 -31.58 -3.27
CA VAL A 565 -59.95 -31.65 -4.13
C VAL A 565 -59.51 -30.26 -4.57
N VAL A 566 -60.43 -29.38 -4.95
CA VAL A 566 -60.11 -27.97 -5.27
C VAL A 566 -59.49 -27.27 -4.05
N ALA A 567 -60.13 -27.36 -2.88
CA ALA A 567 -59.64 -26.71 -1.66
C ALA A 567 -58.27 -27.25 -1.19
N ASP A 568 -58.03 -28.56 -1.28
CA ASP A 568 -56.74 -29.18 -0.96
C ASP A 568 -55.62 -28.71 -1.90
N LEU A 569 -55.94 -28.52 -3.20
CA LEU A 569 -54.99 -28.04 -4.21
C LEU A 569 -54.71 -26.53 -4.07
N GLU A 570 -55.71 -25.72 -3.72
CA GLU A 570 -55.56 -24.29 -3.45
C GLU A 570 -54.77 -24.03 -2.17
N ALA A 571 -54.96 -24.83 -1.11
CA ALA A 571 -54.23 -24.71 0.14
C ALA A 571 -52.70 -24.90 0.00
N ALA A 572 -52.25 -25.53 -1.09
CA ALA A 572 -50.82 -25.69 -1.41
C ALA A 572 -50.19 -24.45 -2.08
N ILE A 573 -51.00 -23.56 -2.69
CA ILE A 573 -50.49 -22.41 -3.46
C ILE A 573 -49.67 -21.43 -2.59
N PRO A 574 -50.13 -20.98 -1.40
CA PRO A 574 -49.36 -20.02 -0.59
C PRO A 574 -47.98 -20.54 -0.14
N GLY A 575 -47.82 -21.86 0.01
CA GLY A 575 -46.52 -22.47 0.30
C GLY A 575 -45.56 -22.43 -0.89
N LEU A 576 -46.09 -22.60 -2.12
CA LEU A 576 -45.31 -22.49 -3.35
C LEU A 576 -44.98 -21.01 -3.68
N GLU A 577 -45.92 -20.09 -3.47
CA GLU A 577 -45.68 -18.64 -3.57
C GLU A 577 -44.58 -18.18 -2.59
N THR A 578 -44.60 -18.70 -1.37
CA THR A 578 -43.51 -18.44 -0.38
C THR A 578 -42.19 -19.02 -0.87
N GLY A 579 -42.17 -20.24 -1.41
CA GLY A 579 -40.96 -20.87 -1.94
C GLY A 579 -40.35 -20.15 -3.15
N VAL A 580 -41.18 -19.55 -4.02
CA VAL A 580 -40.72 -18.67 -5.10
C VAL A 580 -40.09 -17.40 -4.52
N ALA A 581 -40.75 -16.72 -3.60
CA ALA A 581 -40.23 -15.49 -2.97
C ALA A 581 -38.92 -15.73 -2.18
N GLU A 582 -38.77 -16.89 -1.54
CA GLU A 582 -37.50 -17.30 -0.89
C GLU A 582 -36.38 -17.54 -1.92
N ALA A 583 -36.69 -18.11 -3.08
CA ALA A 583 -35.71 -18.32 -4.16
C ALA A 583 -35.30 -17.00 -4.84
N GLU A 584 -36.25 -16.12 -5.17
CA GLU A 584 -36.00 -14.76 -5.68
C GLU A 584 -35.10 -13.98 -4.71
N ALA A 585 -35.39 -14.04 -3.40
CA ALA A 585 -34.60 -13.38 -2.37
C ALA A 585 -33.17 -13.95 -2.25
N ALA A 586 -33.00 -15.27 -2.39
CA ALA A 586 -31.67 -15.90 -2.41
C ALA A 586 -30.86 -15.49 -3.65
N VAL A 587 -31.49 -15.44 -4.83
CA VAL A 587 -30.86 -14.94 -6.08
C VAL A 587 -30.51 -13.46 -5.97
N ALA A 588 -31.36 -12.63 -5.36
CA ALA A 588 -31.06 -11.22 -5.10
C ALA A 588 -29.88 -11.03 -4.13
N ALA A 589 -29.82 -11.83 -3.05
CA ALA A 589 -28.71 -11.82 -2.11
C ALA A 589 -27.39 -12.26 -2.79
N GLN A 590 -27.41 -13.32 -3.61
CA GLN A 590 -26.22 -13.79 -4.32
C GLN A 590 -25.73 -12.80 -5.37
N LYS A 591 -26.63 -12.07 -6.05
CA LYS A 591 -26.26 -10.94 -6.93
C LYS A 591 -25.50 -9.84 -6.17
N ALA A 592 -25.88 -9.56 -4.92
CA ALA A 592 -25.17 -8.59 -4.07
C ALA A 592 -23.79 -9.10 -3.60
N VAL A 593 -23.67 -10.40 -3.28
CA VAL A 593 -22.37 -11.06 -2.99
C VAL A 593 -21.44 -10.97 -4.19
N LEU A 594 -21.93 -11.31 -5.38
CA LEU A 594 -21.16 -11.26 -6.63
C LEU A 594 -20.67 -9.84 -6.93
N ALA A 595 -21.52 -8.81 -6.76
CA ALA A 595 -21.11 -7.42 -6.95
C ALA A 595 -20.01 -6.98 -5.96
N GLY A 596 -20.06 -7.46 -4.71
CA GLY A 596 -18.99 -7.23 -3.73
C GLY A 596 -17.67 -7.89 -4.12
N LEU A 597 -17.73 -9.16 -4.58
CA LEU A 597 -16.53 -9.89 -5.04
C LEU A 597 -15.92 -9.28 -6.31
N GLN A 598 -16.75 -8.76 -7.22
CA GLN A 598 -16.29 -8.01 -8.39
C GLN A 598 -15.59 -6.69 -8.00
N SER A 599 -16.03 -6.03 -6.92
CA SER A 599 -15.33 -4.86 -6.35
C SER A 599 -13.97 -5.26 -5.75
N ASN A 600 -13.92 -6.33 -4.96
CA ASN A 600 -12.68 -6.86 -4.39
C ASN A 600 -11.67 -7.26 -5.48
N LEU A 601 -12.14 -7.86 -6.58
CA LEU A 601 -11.32 -8.19 -7.75
C LEU A 601 -10.77 -6.92 -8.44
N ALA A 602 -11.55 -5.85 -8.54
CA ALA A 602 -11.05 -4.57 -9.06
C ALA A 602 -9.94 -3.99 -8.17
N GLU A 603 -10.16 -3.93 -6.86
CA GLU A 603 -9.17 -3.45 -5.88
C GLU A 603 -7.88 -4.29 -5.91
N ALA A 604 -7.99 -5.62 -6.05
CA ALA A 604 -6.83 -6.50 -6.18
C ALA A 604 -6.06 -6.28 -7.48
N ASN A 605 -6.73 -6.02 -8.61
CA ASN A 605 -6.06 -5.68 -9.87
C ASN A 605 -5.37 -4.30 -9.81
N ASP A 606 -5.98 -3.30 -9.16
CA ASP A 606 -5.35 -1.99 -8.93
C ASP A 606 -4.12 -2.10 -8.00
N ALA A 607 -4.15 -3.01 -7.02
CA ALA A 607 -3.00 -3.34 -6.19
C ALA A 607 -1.87 -4.01 -7.02
N VAL A 608 -2.19 -4.96 -7.90
CA VAL A 608 -1.25 -5.57 -8.86
C VAL A 608 -0.61 -4.51 -9.77
N ALA A 609 -1.41 -3.61 -10.34
CA ALA A 609 -0.92 -2.53 -11.18
C ALA A 609 0.03 -1.59 -10.42
N SER A 610 -0.34 -1.23 -9.19
CA SER A 610 0.46 -0.37 -8.31
C SER A 610 1.79 -1.01 -7.88
N ALA A 611 1.76 -2.30 -7.52
CA ALA A 611 2.96 -3.04 -7.12
C ALA A 611 3.94 -3.21 -8.30
N ASN A 612 3.44 -3.57 -9.49
CA ASN A 612 4.27 -3.66 -10.70
C ASN A 612 4.87 -2.29 -11.08
N ALA A 613 4.10 -1.20 -10.97
CA ALA A 613 4.64 0.14 -11.21
C ALA A 613 5.77 0.50 -10.22
N ALA A 614 5.67 0.09 -8.95
CA ALA A 614 6.73 0.28 -7.96
C ALA A 614 7.98 -0.58 -8.26
N VAL A 615 7.81 -1.83 -8.71
CA VAL A 615 8.89 -2.72 -9.18
C VAL A 615 9.65 -2.08 -10.35
N GLU A 616 8.94 -1.60 -11.38
CA GLU A 616 9.57 -0.97 -12.55
C GLU A 616 10.25 0.37 -12.20
N ALA A 617 9.63 1.20 -11.36
CA ALA A 617 10.26 2.43 -10.86
C ALA A 617 11.56 2.11 -10.08
N LYS A 618 11.60 0.99 -9.34
CA LYS A 618 12.80 0.58 -8.60
C LYS A 618 13.88 -0.02 -9.51
N ARG A 619 13.51 -0.80 -10.53
CA ARG A 619 14.41 -1.27 -11.60
C ARG A 619 15.07 -0.08 -12.32
N ALA A 620 14.29 0.95 -12.66
CA ALA A 620 14.80 2.18 -13.27
C ALA A 620 15.78 2.92 -12.34
N GLN A 621 15.51 2.99 -11.02
CA GLN A 621 16.45 3.59 -10.06
C GLN A 621 17.77 2.81 -9.98
N ILE A 622 17.72 1.47 -9.93
CA ILE A 622 18.93 0.62 -9.90
C ILE A 622 19.75 0.83 -11.17
N SER A 623 19.11 0.78 -12.35
CA SER A 623 19.79 0.97 -13.64
C SER A 623 20.43 2.36 -13.77
N ALA A 624 19.83 3.41 -13.19
CA ALA A 624 20.43 4.74 -13.13
C ALA A 624 21.69 4.77 -12.24
N LEU A 625 21.63 4.18 -11.04
CA LEU A 625 22.78 4.09 -10.12
C LEU A 625 23.92 3.24 -10.69
N GLU A 626 23.60 2.11 -11.34
CA GLU A 626 24.56 1.27 -12.07
C GLU A 626 25.23 2.04 -13.23
N GLY A 627 24.51 2.99 -13.85
CA GLY A 627 25.04 3.92 -14.84
C GLY A 627 26.01 4.99 -14.29
N GLU A 628 25.99 5.28 -12.99
CA GLU A 628 26.93 6.20 -12.33
C GLU A 628 28.29 5.52 -12.03
N LEU A 629 28.30 4.19 -11.81
CA LEU A 629 29.50 3.44 -11.42
C LEU A 629 30.69 3.56 -12.39
N PRO A 630 30.55 3.47 -13.74
CA PRO A 630 31.70 3.56 -14.65
C PRO A 630 32.42 4.91 -14.59
N GLY A 631 31.69 6.00 -14.34
CA GLY A 631 32.27 7.34 -14.17
C GLY A 631 33.06 7.47 -12.87
N LEU A 632 32.52 6.93 -11.76
CA LEU A 632 33.19 6.91 -10.46
C LEU A 632 34.42 5.99 -10.43
N GLN A 633 34.32 4.82 -11.07
CA GLN A 633 35.46 3.90 -11.24
C GLN A 633 36.59 4.59 -12.02
N ALA A 634 36.28 5.21 -13.17
CA ALA A 634 37.26 5.94 -13.96
C ALA A 634 37.88 7.12 -13.18
N ALA A 635 37.10 7.83 -12.37
CA ALA A 635 37.61 8.90 -11.51
C ALA A 635 38.58 8.38 -10.43
N ALA A 636 38.24 7.26 -9.78
CA ALA A 636 39.11 6.62 -8.79
C ALA A 636 40.42 6.10 -9.40
N ASP A 637 40.36 5.48 -10.59
CA ASP A 637 41.55 5.00 -11.31
C ASP A 637 42.45 6.16 -11.76
N VAL A 638 41.88 7.27 -12.25
CA VAL A 638 42.63 8.49 -12.62
C VAL A 638 43.28 9.15 -11.39
N ALA A 639 42.56 9.25 -10.27
CA ALA A 639 43.12 9.79 -9.04
C ALA A 639 44.28 8.93 -8.52
N LYS A 640 44.12 7.61 -8.52
CA LYS A 640 45.16 6.65 -8.13
C LYS A 640 46.39 6.67 -9.05
N ALA A 641 46.19 6.82 -10.36
CA ALA A 641 47.29 7.02 -11.31
C ALA A 641 48.03 8.35 -11.05
N SER A 642 47.31 9.42 -10.70
CA SER A 642 47.89 10.72 -10.36
C SER A 642 48.71 10.68 -9.07
N VAL A 643 48.24 9.94 -8.05
CA VAL A 643 49.01 9.66 -6.83
C VAL A 643 50.32 8.93 -7.16
N SER A 644 50.26 7.87 -7.97
CA SER A 644 51.48 7.13 -8.38
C SER A 644 52.48 8.03 -9.11
N ALA A 645 52.01 8.83 -10.08
CA ALA A 645 52.87 9.72 -10.85
C ALA A 645 53.58 10.78 -9.98
N LYS A 646 52.91 11.29 -8.94
CA LYS A 646 53.52 12.23 -7.98
C LYS A 646 54.47 11.54 -7.00
N GLN A 647 54.24 10.27 -6.64
CA GLN A 647 55.21 9.47 -5.89
C GLN A 647 56.50 9.25 -6.70
N ASP A 648 56.39 8.95 -8.00
CA ASP A 648 57.54 8.83 -8.90
C ASP A 648 58.29 10.17 -9.08
N GLU A 649 57.57 11.29 -9.17
CA GLU A 649 58.18 12.64 -9.23
C GLU A 649 58.96 12.97 -7.95
N ILE A 650 58.39 12.71 -6.78
CA ILE A 650 59.06 12.91 -5.48
C ILE A 650 60.30 12.01 -5.36
N ALA A 651 60.24 10.74 -5.79
CA ALA A 651 61.39 9.85 -5.80
C ALA A 651 62.53 10.36 -6.69
N LYS A 652 62.19 10.92 -7.87
CA LYS A 652 63.15 11.57 -8.77
C LYS A 652 63.76 12.84 -8.16
N LEU A 653 62.94 13.71 -7.55
CA LEU A 653 63.43 14.94 -6.90
C LEU A 653 64.36 14.64 -5.70
N ASN A 654 64.07 13.60 -4.91
CA ASN A 654 64.98 13.14 -3.86
C ASN A 654 66.30 12.59 -4.42
N THR A 655 66.26 11.88 -5.55
CA THR A 655 67.48 11.41 -6.23
C THR A 655 68.34 12.59 -6.74
N GLU A 656 67.70 13.66 -7.22
CA GLU A 656 68.39 14.91 -7.61
C GLU A 656 68.95 15.67 -6.40
N MET A 657 68.26 15.64 -5.25
CA MET A 657 68.73 16.19 -3.98
C MET A 657 69.99 15.48 -3.48
N ASP A 658 69.98 14.15 -3.40
CA ASP A 658 71.14 13.35 -2.95
C ASP A 658 72.39 13.61 -3.83
N ALA A 659 72.18 13.81 -5.14
CA ALA A 659 73.25 14.18 -6.07
C ALA A 659 73.84 15.58 -5.79
N LEU A 660 73.01 16.57 -5.42
CA LEU A 660 73.47 17.91 -5.03
C LEU A 660 74.21 17.90 -3.68
N VAL A 661 73.70 17.16 -2.69
CA VAL A 661 74.36 16.98 -1.39
C VAL A 661 75.74 16.32 -1.55
N SER A 662 75.84 15.33 -2.44
CA SER A 662 77.13 14.68 -2.79
C SER A 662 78.12 15.65 -3.48
N GLN A 663 77.64 16.49 -4.40
CA GLN A 663 78.47 17.53 -5.04
C GLN A 663 78.94 18.60 -4.03
N LEU A 664 78.08 18.98 -3.08
CA LEU A 664 78.46 19.88 -1.99
C LEU A 664 79.51 19.24 -1.07
N ALA A 665 79.44 17.94 -0.78
CA ALA A 665 80.45 17.25 0.02
C ALA A 665 81.84 17.24 -0.65
N ASP A 666 81.91 16.88 -1.94
CA ASP A 666 83.14 16.94 -2.74
C ASP A 666 83.69 18.37 -2.83
N LEU A 667 82.82 19.36 -3.09
CA LEU A 667 83.25 20.76 -3.20
C LEU A 667 83.76 21.33 -1.88
N ASN A 668 83.14 21.01 -0.73
CA ASN A 668 83.67 21.38 0.59
C ASN A 668 85.05 20.75 0.86
N ALA A 669 85.28 19.49 0.43
CA ALA A 669 86.59 18.86 0.55
C ALA A 669 87.66 19.56 -0.32
N ARG A 670 87.29 20.02 -1.53
CA ARG A 670 88.19 20.81 -2.40
C ARG A 670 88.52 22.19 -1.83
N ILE A 671 87.55 22.86 -1.19
CA ILE A 671 87.77 24.12 -0.48
C ILE A 671 88.80 23.91 0.64
N ALA A 672 88.57 22.94 1.54
CA ALA A 672 89.47 22.64 2.65
C ALA A 672 90.89 22.27 2.19
N ALA A 673 91.03 21.57 1.05
CA ALA A 673 92.33 21.27 0.45
C ALA A 673 93.06 22.53 -0.05
N LYS A 674 92.35 23.48 -0.68
CA LYS A 674 92.97 24.76 -1.12
C LYS A 674 93.25 25.71 0.04
N GLU A 675 92.44 25.72 1.09
CA GLU A 675 92.72 26.48 2.31
C GLU A 675 94.01 25.99 3.00
N ALA A 676 94.24 24.66 3.03
CA ALA A 676 95.49 24.09 3.53
C ALA A 676 96.70 24.42 2.64
N GLU A 677 96.54 24.45 1.31
CA GLU A 677 97.60 24.82 0.36
C GLU A 677 98.02 26.30 0.51
N VAL A 678 97.05 27.21 0.64
CA VAL A 678 97.30 28.63 0.96
C VAL A 678 98.08 28.78 2.27
N LEU A 679 97.75 27.98 3.29
CA LEU A 679 98.42 28.02 4.58
C LEU A 679 99.87 27.50 4.52
N ASP A 680 100.16 26.44 3.76
CA ASP A 680 101.55 25.97 3.55
C ASP A 680 102.41 27.05 2.88
N LEU A 681 101.89 27.64 1.79
CA LEU A 681 102.59 28.67 1.03
C LEU A 681 102.86 29.93 1.87
N GLN A 682 101.91 30.38 2.69
CA GLN A 682 102.13 31.48 3.64
C GLN A 682 103.25 31.19 4.65
N ASN A 683 103.31 29.96 5.20
CA ASN A 683 104.36 29.55 6.13
C ASN A 683 105.76 29.44 5.47
N ARG A 684 105.83 29.28 4.15
CA ARG A 684 107.08 29.21 3.38
C ARG A 684 107.57 30.58 2.89
N VAL A 685 106.65 31.50 2.54
CA VAL A 685 106.97 32.88 2.13
C VAL A 685 107.48 33.73 3.29
N ALA A 686 106.87 33.62 4.48
CA ALA A 686 107.18 34.45 5.64
C ALA A 686 108.68 34.43 6.08
N PRO A 687 109.36 33.29 6.27
CA PRO A 687 110.75 33.26 6.73
C PRO A 687 111.74 33.79 5.68
N LEU A 688 111.46 33.63 4.38
CA LEU A 688 112.31 34.15 3.30
C LEU A 688 112.31 35.69 3.27
N LEU A 689 111.16 36.32 3.54
CA LEU A 689 111.07 37.78 3.70
C LEU A 689 111.89 38.28 4.91
N GLU A 690 111.89 37.56 6.03
CA GLU A 690 112.69 37.92 7.21
C GLU A 690 114.20 37.76 6.93
N GLN A 691 114.60 36.68 6.25
CA GLN A 691 115.98 36.43 5.84
C GLN A 691 116.51 37.51 4.86
N LEU A 692 115.70 37.93 3.89
CA LEU A 692 116.05 38.99 2.94
C LEU A 692 116.27 40.35 3.63
N ASN A 693 115.44 40.69 4.61
CA ASN A 693 115.62 41.91 5.42
C ASN A 693 116.91 41.87 6.24
N LYS A 694 117.29 40.71 6.79
CA LYS A 694 118.54 40.54 7.57
C LYS A 694 119.78 40.75 6.70
N LEU A 695 119.84 40.13 5.52
CA LEU A 695 121.00 40.21 4.62
C LEU A 695 121.28 41.66 4.16
N ASN A 696 120.24 42.43 3.85
CA ASN A 696 120.38 43.86 3.50
C ASN A 696 121.02 44.70 4.62
N GLY A 697 120.78 44.36 5.90
CA GLY A 697 121.44 45.03 7.03
C GLY A 697 122.93 44.68 7.16
N GLU A 698 123.33 43.47 6.77
CA GLU A 698 124.71 42.99 6.83
C GLU A 698 125.57 43.57 5.69
N ILE A 699 124.97 43.76 4.50
CA ILE A 699 125.59 44.47 3.36
C ILE A 699 125.98 45.90 3.77
N SER A 700 125.00 46.69 4.24
CA SER A 700 125.23 48.12 4.56
C SER A 700 126.24 48.32 5.70
N THR A 701 126.34 47.35 6.62
CA THR A 701 127.38 47.33 7.67
C THR A 701 128.78 47.14 7.09
N THR A 702 128.92 46.30 6.06
CA THR A 702 130.20 45.95 5.43
C THR A 702 130.76 47.08 4.56
N GLU A 703 129.91 47.76 3.79
CA GLU A 703 130.28 48.95 3.00
C GLU A 703 130.92 50.06 3.86
N ALA A 704 130.37 50.29 5.05
CA ALA A 704 130.86 51.32 5.98
C ALA A 704 132.26 51.00 6.54
N GLN A 705 132.58 49.72 6.72
CA GLN A 705 133.90 49.27 7.17
C GLN A 705 134.95 49.45 6.08
N LEU A 706 134.64 49.05 4.83
CA LEU A 706 135.52 49.17 3.68
C LEU A 706 136.01 50.62 3.49
N LYS A 707 135.06 51.57 3.53
CA LYS A 707 135.33 53.02 3.41
C LYS A 707 136.29 53.57 4.49
N THR A 708 136.31 52.96 5.67
CA THR A 708 137.21 53.36 6.76
C THR A 708 138.64 52.88 6.52
N LEU A 709 138.82 51.66 6.01
CA LEU A 709 140.14 51.06 5.75
C LEU A 709 140.88 51.77 4.59
N GLN A 710 140.17 52.12 3.52
CA GLN A 710 140.72 52.88 2.39
C GLN A 710 141.30 54.25 2.81
N ALA A 711 140.66 54.92 3.78
CA ALA A 711 141.15 56.18 4.33
C ALA A 711 142.43 56.00 5.18
N GLN A 712 142.57 54.88 5.91
CA GLN A 712 143.76 54.58 6.70
C GLN A 712 144.99 54.31 5.82
N LEU A 713 144.82 53.54 4.73
CA LEU A 713 145.89 53.25 3.77
C LEU A 713 146.49 54.55 3.19
N THR A 714 145.62 55.47 2.75
CA THR A 714 145.99 56.78 2.18
C THR A 714 146.85 57.63 3.12
N ALA A 715 146.68 57.50 4.43
CA ALA A 715 147.43 58.26 5.43
C ALA A 715 148.88 57.76 5.64
N LEU A 716 149.17 56.50 5.31
CA LEU A 716 150.51 55.91 5.50
C LEU A 716 151.48 56.27 4.37
N ASP A 717 151.01 56.36 3.13
CA ASP A 717 151.80 56.74 1.95
C ASP A 717 152.52 58.10 2.17
N GLN A 718 151.83 59.07 2.77
CA GLN A 718 152.41 60.38 3.12
C GLN A 718 153.54 60.26 4.17
N GLN A 719 153.43 59.34 5.12
CA GLN A 719 154.43 59.14 6.17
C GLN A 719 155.70 58.47 5.61
N VAL A 720 155.54 57.45 4.76
CA VAL A 720 156.65 56.79 4.03
C VAL A 720 157.42 57.83 3.21
N THR A 721 156.71 58.63 2.41
CA THR A 721 157.28 59.69 1.57
C THR A 721 158.08 60.71 2.38
N THR A 722 157.56 61.12 3.54
CA THR A 722 158.21 62.11 4.41
C THR A 722 159.53 61.58 5.00
N ALA A 723 159.57 60.32 5.43
CA ALA A 723 160.76 59.72 6.04
C ALA A 723 161.94 59.62 5.05
N GLN A 724 161.67 59.33 3.77
CA GLN A 724 162.70 59.23 2.73
C GLN A 724 163.45 60.56 2.50
N GLY A 725 162.75 61.70 2.57
CA GLY A 725 163.36 63.02 2.38
C GLY A 725 164.34 63.41 3.51
N GLN A 726 164.08 62.96 4.75
CA GLN A 726 164.94 63.26 5.89
C GLN A 726 166.29 62.54 5.80
N LEU A 727 166.29 61.26 5.43
CA LEU A 727 167.48 60.42 5.28
C LEU A 727 168.47 60.97 4.23
N SER A 728 167.96 61.46 3.11
CA SER A 728 168.76 62.08 2.04
C SER A 728 169.56 63.30 2.52
N THR A 729 168.94 64.13 3.37
CA THR A 729 169.52 65.38 3.85
C THR A 729 170.73 65.16 4.76
N LEU A 730 170.60 64.28 5.76
CA LEU A 730 171.68 63.95 6.71
C LEU A 730 172.90 63.34 6.01
N THR A 731 172.66 62.50 5.00
CA THR A 731 173.71 61.85 4.19
C THR A 731 174.59 62.86 3.46
N ALA A 732 174.04 64.01 3.03
CA ALA A 732 174.80 65.07 2.37
C ALA A 732 175.73 65.83 3.33
N GLN A 733 175.25 66.15 4.55
CA GLN A 733 176.02 66.92 5.53
C GLN A 733 177.30 66.19 5.97
N LYS A 734 177.20 64.88 6.20
CA LYS A 734 178.34 64.04 6.62
C LYS A 734 179.52 64.07 5.64
N LYS A 735 179.26 64.27 4.34
CA LYS A 735 180.31 64.34 3.32
C LYS A 735 181.14 65.62 3.44
N THR A 736 180.49 66.77 3.64
CA THR A 736 181.13 68.09 3.60
C THR A 736 182.17 68.29 4.70
N ASN A 737 181.94 67.72 5.89
CA ASN A 737 182.86 67.95 7.02
C ASN A 737 184.19 67.21 6.88
N LYS A 738 184.15 66.02 6.24
CA LYS A 738 185.33 65.20 5.97
C LYS A 738 186.39 65.93 5.13
N ASP A 739 185.94 66.69 4.13
CA ASP A 739 186.81 67.47 3.24
C ASP A 739 187.49 68.65 3.98
N ALA A 740 186.91 69.15 5.08
CA ALA A 740 187.47 70.24 5.88
C ALA A 740 188.60 69.80 6.83
N ILE A 741 188.49 68.60 7.42
CA ILE A 741 189.49 68.02 8.34
C ILE A 741 190.85 67.87 7.62
N GLU A 742 190.83 67.31 6.40
CA GLU A 742 192.03 67.03 5.62
C GLU A 742 192.83 68.31 5.27
N ALA A 743 192.13 69.38 4.90
CA ALA A 743 192.74 70.66 4.54
C ALA A 743 193.49 71.31 5.73
N GLN A 744 192.98 71.17 6.95
CA GLN A 744 193.57 71.81 8.13
C GLN A 744 194.86 71.11 8.62
N ARG A 745 194.95 69.78 8.47
CA ARG A 745 196.17 69.01 8.79
C ARG A 745 197.40 69.45 7.99
N ILE A 746 197.21 69.78 6.72
CA ILE A 746 198.27 70.25 5.81
C ILE A 746 198.89 71.57 6.33
N LYS A 747 198.07 72.44 6.94
CA LYS A 747 198.47 73.79 7.33
C LYS A 747 199.37 73.83 8.57
N VAL A 748 199.11 72.98 9.56
CA VAL A 748 199.95 72.82 10.78
C VAL A 748 201.39 72.48 10.41
N LYS A 749 201.56 71.49 9.52
CA LYS A 749 202.87 70.92 9.15
C LYS A 749 203.81 71.94 8.51
N SER A 750 203.28 72.79 7.63
CA SER A 750 204.04 73.84 6.93
C SER A 750 204.72 74.84 7.88
N LEU A 751 204.06 75.18 8.99
CA LEU A 751 204.56 76.15 9.97
C LEU A 751 205.67 75.56 10.86
N GLN A 752 205.63 74.26 11.12
CA GLN A 752 206.66 73.55 11.90
C GLN A 752 208.01 73.53 11.18
N ASP A 753 208.01 73.27 9.86
CA ASP A 753 209.23 73.25 9.04
C ASP A 753 209.94 74.62 9.00
N GLN A 754 209.17 75.72 8.96
CA GLN A 754 209.71 77.08 8.94
C GLN A 754 210.41 77.47 10.26
N LEU A 755 209.90 77.01 11.40
CA LEU A 755 210.49 77.31 12.72
C LEU A 755 211.89 76.68 12.88
N GLY A 756 212.09 75.47 12.36
CA GLY A 756 213.38 74.77 12.44
C GLY A 756 214.50 75.47 11.68
N ALA A 757 214.20 76.08 10.53
CA ALA A 757 215.18 76.79 9.71
C ALA A 757 215.78 78.02 10.42
N VAL A 758 214.95 78.80 11.12
CA VAL A 758 215.38 80.02 11.82
C VAL A 758 216.32 79.71 12.99
N GLN A 759 216.05 78.62 13.72
CA GLN A 759 216.89 78.22 14.87
C GLN A 759 218.32 77.83 14.44
N GLY A 760 218.48 77.19 13.27
CA GLY A 760 219.79 76.85 12.72
C GLY A 760 220.67 78.07 12.40
N GLN A 761 220.06 79.20 12.00
CA GLN A 761 220.79 80.43 11.70
C GLN A 761 221.32 81.14 12.95
N ILE A 762 220.59 81.07 14.08
CA ILE A 762 221.05 81.65 15.36
C ILE A 762 222.32 80.97 15.85
N ALA A 763 222.39 79.63 15.76
CA ALA A 763 223.53 78.84 16.21
C ALA A 763 224.83 79.16 15.44
N ALA A 764 224.74 79.56 14.18
CA ALA A 764 225.91 79.93 13.37
C ALA A 764 226.57 81.25 13.82
N ILE A 765 225.78 82.21 14.33
CA ILE A 765 226.26 83.53 14.77
C ILE A 765 226.98 83.43 16.12
N ASP A 766 226.40 82.71 17.08
CA ASP A 766 226.99 82.53 18.43
C ASP A 766 228.40 81.90 18.34
N GLY A 767 228.67 81.04 17.34
CA GLY A 767 229.98 80.45 17.09
C GLY A 767 231.08 81.42 16.64
N GLN A 768 230.74 82.53 15.96
CA GLN A 768 231.75 83.50 15.48
C GLN A 768 232.30 84.42 16.58
N ILE A 769 231.60 84.54 17.71
CA ILE A 769 231.95 85.47 18.80
C ILE A 769 233.13 84.95 19.65
N LEU A 770 233.39 83.64 19.64
CA LEU A 770 234.18 82.96 20.68
C LEU A 770 235.69 82.77 20.39
N LEU A 771 236.17 83.06 19.16
CA LEU A 771 237.47 82.57 18.66
C LEU A 771 238.59 83.60 18.42
N GLY A 772 238.43 84.86 18.86
CA GLY A 772 239.53 85.84 18.97
C GLY A 772 240.14 86.43 17.69
N GLY A 773 240.03 85.74 16.55
CA GLY A 773 240.31 86.25 15.20
C GLY A 773 241.67 85.86 14.59
N CYS A 774 241.66 84.79 13.79
CA CYS A 774 242.62 84.54 12.71
C CYS A 774 241.91 83.87 11.52
N VAL A 775 242.55 83.90 10.35
CA VAL A 775 241.86 83.79 9.05
C VAL A 775 242.02 82.42 8.40
N ALA A 776 240.90 81.81 8.03
CA ALA A 776 240.73 81.10 6.76
C ALA A 776 239.54 81.74 6.03
N LYS A 777 239.52 81.70 4.69
CA LYS A 777 238.55 82.41 3.85
C LYS A 777 237.74 81.44 2.99
#